data_AF-A0A2D7CQ25-F1
#
_entry.id   AF-A0A2D7CQ25-F1
#
_cell.length_a   1.000
_cell.length_b   1.000
_cell.length_c   1.000
_cell.angle_alpha   90.00
_cell.angle_beta   90.00
_cell.angle_gamma   90.00
#
_symmetry.space_group_name_H-M   'P 1'
#
loop_
_entity.id
_entity.type
_entity.pdbx_description
1 polymer ?
#
loop_
_entity_poly.entity_id
_entity_poly.type
_entity_poly.pdbx_seq_one_letter_code
_entity_poly.pdbx_strand_id
1 'polypeptide(L)'
;MDKNIWVFDRSPASNRGRGADTIRMLFEGEGSLVKEGVQNAADQLRKTNKLSIPIGKIEINLAEFSGDKKEKIKGLIDWKNLRRHCEAAVEKTPGTAESIDLSKAIDRLNDREINLRVLSISDFGTEGLADDFEGLADEAERDTNYTQLCRDEHNTSNNDETRSGSHGLGKIVNWKHSGINTVLFNSLTWRFKEKKDELHMRTCGQCLLWSHRLGEKTFDNAGYFGQEKTLEANVKTAISAWDDPSLANALGLSREISKTSSGTSVTIIDYWDAENPDETGPETIDRLRADVERYFWPALQTNSESPDGTTAPNLQVSLNYHVNGDTRYQIAATSEEYISFKRALDESPNTQIISGVDQIAAADGLDVTVRSKETPKEQVNAKMNVRLCSAPLNTIPESVSDHVAKLRDRVMVIEYEKINISSEKEFDICGVVALGFARGNEESDTVAHNFLRMYEPPAHDNWQFFQKVKVLFKDFRKLIGEITSTYRKSIKELTSKKVETEGQPVQLLSQLLNFGISGQDTNVRTTDTQPISLVGEEEILKATFNLKYTNQEETRRDEWSSKLTFNIKGANLRLIPVNIEFAGIEENVDARFSTIFGPKEGLLEHQVQLDIEGIDSVEVVAHLKPPQEFSVDEIVSGMTVDVRSTLVEV
;
A
#
# COMPACT_ATOMS: atom_id res chain seq x y z
N MET A 1 1.94 -32.95 -27.62
CA MET A 1 2.06 -32.26 -26.33
C MET A 1 0.68 -32.20 -25.73
N ASP A 2 0.54 -32.62 -24.48
CA ASP A 2 -0.73 -32.50 -23.77
C ASP A 2 -1.06 -31.03 -23.57
N LYS A 3 -2.33 -30.67 -23.75
CA LYS A 3 -2.80 -29.29 -23.67
C LYS A 3 -2.84 -28.87 -22.19
N ASN A 4 -2.27 -27.70 -21.87
CA ASN A 4 -2.43 -27.11 -20.55
C ASN A 4 -3.89 -26.65 -20.35
N ILE A 5 -4.47 -26.94 -19.19
CA ILE A 5 -5.87 -26.66 -18.86
C ILE A 5 -6.02 -26.12 -17.44
N TRP A 6 -7.17 -25.50 -17.17
CA TRP A 6 -7.60 -25.18 -15.80
C TRP A 6 -8.38 -26.34 -15.18
N VAL A 7 -7.99 -26.74 -13.96
CA VAL A 7 -8.70 -27.71 -13.13
C VAL A 7 -9.06 -27.05 -11.80
N PHE A 8 -10.36 -26.94 -11.51
CA PHE A 8 -10.88 -26.37 -10.27
C PHE A 8 -11.21 -27.47 -9.25
N ASP A 9 -10.89 -27.20 -7.99
CA ASP A 9 -11.18 -28.11 -6.88
C ASP A 9 -12.69 -28.19 -6.62
N ARG A 10 -13.19 -29.41 -6.43
CA ARG A 10 -14.60 -29.62 -6.10
C ARG A 10 -14.84 -29.32 -4.63
N SER A 11 -15.96 -28.68 -4.34
CA SER A 11 -16.38 -28.50 -2.95
C SER A 11 -16.61 -29.84 -2.25
N PRO A 12 -16.23 -29.95 -0.96
CA PRO A 12 -16.56 -31.11 -0.15
C PRO A 12 -18.08 -31.25 -0.02
N ALA A 13 -18.55 -32.49 0.17
CA ALA A 13 -19.98 -32.81 0.26
C ALA A 13 -20.76 -32.00 1.33
N SER A 14 -20.05 -31.42 2.31
CA SER A 14 -20.63 -30.54 3.32
C SER A 14 -21.04 -29.15 2.80
N ASN A 15 -20.74 -28.78 1.54
CA ASN A 15 -21.03 -27.47 0.93
C ASN A 15 -20.55 -26.25 1.77
N ARG A 16 -19.53 -26.43 2.61
CA ARG A 16 -18.90 -25.33 3.34
C ARG A 16 -17.89 -24.67 2.41
N GLY A 17 -18.24 -23.49 1.88
CA GLY A 17 -17.30 -22.69 1.10
C GLY A 17 -16.17 -22.16 1.99
N ARG A 18 -14.93 -22.20 1.49
CA ARG A 18 -13.82 -21.41 2.04
C ARG A 18 -13.94 -20.01 1.44
N GLY A 19 -14.08 -18.99 2.29
CA GLY A 19 -14.37 -17.62 1.86
C GLY A 19 -13.19 -16.99 1.13
N ALA A 20 -13.39 -16.62 -0.14
CA ALA A 20 -12.51 -15.71 -0.87
C ALA A 20 -12.66 -14.25 -0.36
N ASP A 21 -13.75 -13.95 0.34
CA ASP A 21 -14.18 -12.60 0.71
C ASP A 21 -13.19 -11.85 1.64
N THR A 22 -12.34 -12.56 2.37
CA THR A 22 -11.38 -11.94 3.31
C THR A 22 -10.06 -11.51 2.65
N ILE A 23 -9.81 -11.93 1.40
CA ILE A 23 -8.50 -11.85 0.73
C ILE A 23 -8.26 -10.45 0.14
N ARG A 24 -9.29 -9.81 -0.45
CA ARG A 24 -9.18 -8.46 -1.04
C ARG A 24 -9.08 -7.33 0.00
N MET A 25 -9.59 -7.55 1.22
CA MET A 25 -9.59 -6.55 2.30
C MET A 25 -8.23 -6.37 3.01
N LEU A 26 -7.20 -7.15 2.66
CA LEU A 26 -5.95 -7.22 3.41
C LEU A 26 -4.85 -6.27 2.90
N PHE A 27 -5.05 -5.63 1.76
CA PHE A 27 -4.05 -4.76 1.12
C PHE A 27 -4.68 -3.41 0.81
N GLU A 28 -4.55 -2.47 1.74
CA GLU A 28 -4.86 -1.05 1.54
C GLU A 28 -3.52 -0.30 1.65
N GLY A 29 -2.98 0.21 0.53
CA GLY A 29 -1.68 0.87 0.55
C GLY A 29 -1.04 1.06 -0.83
N GLU A 30 -0.55 2.28 -1.05
CA GLU A 30 0.20 2.70 -2.24
C GLU A 30 1.46 1.83 -2.44
N GLY A 31 1.73 1.45 -3.69
CA GLY A 31 2.93 0.70 -4.06
C GLY A 31 3.03 -0.74 -3.52
N SER A 32 1.96 -1.29 -2.94
CA SER A 32 1.97 -2.63 -2.32
C SER A 32 2.42 -3.75 -3.26
N LEU A 33 2.07 -3.68 -4.56
CA LEU A 33 2.51 -4.63 -5.57
C LEU A 33 4.03 -4.59 -5.77
N VAL A 34 4.61 -3.39 -5.90
CA VAL A 34 6.05 -3.20 -6.09
C VAL A 34 6.80 -3.63 -4.84
N LYS A 35 6.37 -3.18 -3.67
CA LYS A 35 6.96 -3.55 -2.39
C LYS A 35 7.02 -5.07 -2.23
N GLU A 36 5.90 -5.76 -2.35
CA GLU A 36 5.86 -7.21 -2.16
C GLU A 36 6.58 -7.97 -3.29
N GLY A 37 6.36 -7.60 -4.55
CA GLY A 37 6.93 -8.29 -5.70
C GLY A 37 8.46 -8.18 -5.74
N VAL A 38 8.99 -6.97 -5.61
CA VAL A 38 10.44 -6.71 -5.65
C VAL A 38 11.13 -7.23 -4.38
N GLN A 39 10.50 -7.10 -3.22
CA GLN A 39 11.03 -7.67 -1.98
C GLN A 39 11.12 -9.20 -2.02
N ASN A 40 10.09 -9.88 -2.54
CA ASN A 40 10.11 -11.34 -2.69
C ASN A 40 11.27 -11.78 -3.60
N ALA A 41 11.47 -11.08 -4.72
CA ALA A 41 12.59 -11.32 -5.61
C ALA A 41 13.95 -11.04 -4.93
N ALA A 42 14.08 -9.92 -4.23
CA ALA A 42 15.29 -9.57 -3.48
C ALA A 42 15.63 -10.61 -2.38
N ASP A 43 14.62 -11.12 -1.67
CA ASP A 43 14.82 -12.17 -0.68
C ASP A 43 15.31 -13.49 -1.30
N GLN A 44 14.82 -13.84 -2.50
CA GLN A 44 15.32 -15.02 -3.23
C GLN A 44 16.76 -14.82 -3.70
N LEU A 45 17.14 -13.62 -4.16
CA LEU A 45 18.52 -13.29 -4.50
C LEU A 45 19.45 -13.43 -3.30
N ARG A 46 19.06 -12.91 -2.13
CA ARG A 46 19.84 -13.06 -0.88
C ARG A 46 20.03 -14.52 -0.49
N LYS A 47 18.96 -15.32 -0.51
CA LYS A 47 19.00 -16.75 -0.19
C LYS A 47 19.92 -17.50 -1.14
N THR A 48 19.81 -17.24 -2.44
CA THR A 48 20.60 -17.92 -3.47
C THR A 48 22.08 -17.57 -3.34
N ASN A 49 22.40 -16.30 -3.13
CA ASN A 49 23.78 -15.83 -3.03
C ASN A 49 24.38 -16.03 -1.63
N LYS A 50 23.55 -16.35 -0.63
CA LYS A 50 23.93 -16.44 0.80
C LYS A 50 24.56 -15.15 1.33
N LEU A 51 24.00 -14.01 0.92
CA LEU A 51 24.45 -12.66 1.30
C LEU A 51 23.36 -11.92 2.08
N SER A 52 23.76 -10.97 2.92
CA SER A 52 22.83 -10.09 3.64
C SER A 52 22.20 -9.01 2.74
N ILE A 53 22.76 -8.78 1.55
CA ILE A 53 22.31 -7.79 0.57
C ILE A 53 21.97 -8.53 -0.73
N PRO A 54 20.85 -8.22 -1.42
CA PRO A 54 20.48 -8.87 -2.67
C PRO A 54 21.43 -8.41 -3.76
N ILE A 55 22.01 -9.36 -4.49
CA ILE A 55 22.81 -9.06 -5.69
C ILE A 55 22.14 -9.74 -6.88
N GLY A 56 21.65 -8.98 -7.84
CA GLY A 56 21.04 -9.55 -9.04
C GLY A 56 20.12 -8.59 -9.77
N LYS A 57 19.35 -9.19 -10.69
CA LYS A 57 18.50 -8.46 -11.64
C LYS A 57 17.04 -8.83 -11.43
N ILE A 58 16.18 -7.80 -11.48
CA ILE A 58 14.73 -7.91 -11.50
C ILE A 58 14.22 -7.16 -12.74
N GLU A 59 13.25 -7.75 -13.43
CA GLU A 59 12.54 -7.08 -14.53
C GLU A 59 11.05 -6.99 -14.24
N ILE A 60 10.48 -5.80 -14.41
CA ILE A 60 9.04 -5.56 -14.40
C ILE A 60 8.61 -5.29 -15.84
N ASN A 61 7.85 -6.21 -16.44
CA ASN A 61 7.39 -6.06 -17.82
C ASN A 61 5.87 -5.87 -17.84
N LEU A 62 5.39 -4.76 -18.40
CA LEU A 62 4.00 -4.58 -18.79
C LEU A 62 3.87 -4.83 -20.30
N ALA A 63 3.05 -5.81 -20.68
CA ALA A 63 2.78 -6.15 -22.06
C ALA A 63 1.30 -6.00 -22.39
N GLU A 64 0.98 -5.30 -23.47
CA GLU A 64 -0.38 -5.15 -23.99
C GLU A 64 -0.57 -5.97 -25.26
N PHE A 65 -1.56 -6.86 -25.29
CA PHE A 65 -1.84 -7.73 -26.42
C PHE A 65 -3.24 -7.47 -26.99
N SER A 66 -3.34 -7.36 -28.31
CA SER A 66 -4.61 -7.21 -29.05
C SER A 66 -4.67 -8.13 -30.27
N GLY A 67 -5.85 -8.22 -30.88
CA GLY A 67 -6.06 -8.98 -32.12
C GLY A 67 -5.61 -10.44 -32.01
N ASP A 68 -4.86 -10.92 -33.00
CA ASP A 68 -4.45 -12.33 -33.08
C ASP A 68 -3.49 -12.76 -31.97
N LYS A 69 -2.65 -11.85 -31.45
CA LYS A 69 -1.74 -12.17 -30.34
C LYS A 69 -2.53 -12.39 -29.04
N LYS A 70 -3.54 -11.56 -28.78
CA LYS A 70 -4.48 -11.75 -27.66
C LYS A 70 -5.22 -13.09 -27.77
N GLU A 71 -5.76 -13.41 -28.95
CA GLU A 71 -6.49 -14.68 -29.15
C GLU A 71 -5.59 -15.91 -29.00
N LYS A 72 -4.32 -15.83 -29.46
CA LYS A 72 -3.34 -16.87 -29.24
C LYS A 72 -3.08 -17.10 -27.74
N ILE A 73 -2.87 -16.03 -26.96
CA ILE A 73 -2.67 -16.12 -25.51
C ILE A 73 -3.92 -16.72 -24.84
N LYS A 74 -5.12 -16.24 -25.18
CA LYS A 74 -6.40 -16.80 -24.68
C LYS A 74 -6.52 -18.30 -24.94
N GLY A 75 -6.08 -18.77 -26.11
CA GLY A 75 -6.03 -20.19 -26.44
C GLY A 75 -5.06 -20.98 -25.56
N LEU A 76 -3.86 -20.43 -25.34
CA LEU A 76 -2.80 -21.07 -24.53
C LEU A 76 -3.13 -21.12 -23.04
N ILE A 77 -3.84 -20.13 -22.50
CA ILE A 77 -4.29 -20.11 -21.09
C ILE A 77 -5.62 -20.84 -20.89
N ASP A 78 -6.13 -21.58 -21.87
CA ASP A 78 -7.41 -22.29 -21.80
C ASP A 78 -8.60 -21.38 -21.40
N TRP A 79 -8.63 -20.14 -21.93
CA TRP A 79 -9.62 -19.12 -21.58
C TRP A 79 -11.07 -19.60 -21.73
N LYS A 80 -11.36 -20.44 -22.73
CA LYS A 80 -12.71 -21.00 -22.95
C LYS A 80 -13.23 -21.76 -21.73
N ASN A 81 -12.35 -22.48 -21.03
CA ASN A 81 -12.71 -23.20 -19.82
C ASN A 81 -12.75 -22.25 -18.61
N LEU A 82 -11.70 -21.46 -18.43
CA LEU A 82 -11.60 -20.48 -17.34
C LEU A 82 -12.80 -19.53 -17.30
N ARG A 83 -13.18 -18.99 -18.46
CA ARG A 83 -14.33 -18.09 -18.64
C ARG A 83 -15.62 -18.68 -18.06
N ARG A 84 -15.88 -19.98 -18.26
CA ARG A 84 -17.10 -20.62 -17.73
C ARG A 84 -17.14 -20.63 -16.21
N HIS A 85 -15.97 -20.78 -15.58
CA HIS A 85 -15.85 -20.69 -14.12
C HIS A 85 -16.01 -19.25 -13.64
N CYS A 86 -15.42 -18.27 -14.34
CA CYS A 86 -15.60 -16.85 -14.03
C CYS A 86 -17.09 -16.42 -14.16
N GLU A 87 -17.77 -16.79 -15.25
CA GLU A 87 -19.20 -16.51 -15.46
C GLU A 87 -20.06 -17.17 -14.36
N ALA A 88 -19.80 -18.43 -14.03
CA ALA A 88 -20.49 -19.14 -12.94
C ALA A 88 -20.26 -18.50 -11.57
N ALA A 89 -19.09 -17.88 -11.36
CA ALA A 89 -18.80 -17.10 -10.16
C ALA A 89 -19.68 -15.84 -10.15
N VAL A 90 -19.67 -15.03 -11.21
CA VAL A 90 -20.51 -13.83 -11.35
C VAL A 90 -21.99 -14.13 -11.07
N GLU A 91 -22.53 -15.22 -11.64
CA GLU A 91 -23.93 -15.61 -11.46
C GLU A 91 -24.33 -15.94 -10.01
N LYS A 92 -23.38 -16.36 -9.17
CA LYS A 92 -23.68 -16.75 -7.79
C LYS A 92 -23.87 -15.56 -6.85
N THR A 93 -23.16 -14.45 -7.09
CA THR A 93 -23.15 -13.27 -6.22
C THR A 93 -23.54 -12.00 -6.99
N PRO A 94 -24.67 -12.00 -7.72
CA PRO A 94 -25.01 -10.92 -8.64
C PRO A 94 -25.16 -9.58 -7.89
N GLY A 95 -24.55 -8.53 -8.43
CA GLY A 95 -24.65 -7.16 -7.91
C GLY A 95 -23.65 -6.80 -6.81
N THR A 96 -22.78 -7.72 -6.41
CA THR A 96 -21.63 -7.42 -5.55
C THR A 96 -20.53 -6.69 -6.33
N ALA A 97 -19.72 -5.87 -5.68
CA ALA A 97 -18.62 -5.14 -6.34
C ALA A 97 -17.67 -6.13 -7.06
N GLU A 98 -17.39 -7.27 -6.42
CA GLU A 98 -16.55 -8.34 -6.93
C GLU A 98 -17.13 -8.96 -8.22
N SER A 99 -18.44 -9.22 -8.24
CA SER A 99 -19.11 -9.75 -9.44
C SER A 99 -19.12 -8.74 -10.59
N ILE A 100 -19.26 -7.45 -10.29
CA ILE A 100 -19.25 -6.36 -11.28
C ILE A 100 -17.85 -6.24 -11.88
N ASP A 101 -16.80 -6.23 -11.06
CA ASP A 101 -15.43 -6.12 -11.53
C ASP A 101 -15.01 -7.34 -12.37
N LEU A 102 -15.34 -8.55 -11.90
CA LEU A 102 -15.07 -9.77 -12.68
C LEU A 102 -15.85 -9.78 -14.00
N SER A 103 -17.11 -9.33 -14.01
CA SER A 103 -17.89 -9.20 -15.25
C SER A 103 -17.22 -8.24 -16.24
N LYS A 104 -16.79 -7.06 -15.78
CA LYS A 104 -16.06 -6.11 -16.63
C LYS A 104 -14.76 -6.72 -17.18
N ALA A 105 -14.03 -7.48 -16.37
CA ALA A 105 -12.82 -8.18 -16.82
C ALA A 105 -13.12 -9.23 -17.90
N ILE A 106 -14.19 -10.01 -17.72
CA ILE A 106 -14.66 -10.97 -18.74
C ILE A 106 -14.98 -10.24 -20.06
N ASP A 107 -15.69 -9.11 -19.99
CA ASP A 107 -16.04 -8.31 -21.16
C ASP A 107 -14.79 -7.77 -21.87
N ARG A 108 -13.83 -7.19 -21.12
CA ARG A 108 -12.54 -6.75 -21.67
C ARG A 108 -11.78 -7.88 -22.35
N LEU A 109 -11.77 -9.09 -21.80
CA LEU A 109 -11.06 -10.23 -22.39
C LEU A 109 -11.76 -10.77 -23.65
N ASN A 110 -13.08 -10.64 -23.72
CA ASN A 110 -13.88 -11.09 -24.87
C ASN A 110 -13.86 -10.08 -26.02
N ASP A 111 -13.76 -8.79 -25.73
CA ASP A 111 -13.57 -7.75 -26.73
C ASP A 111 -12.19 -7.90 -27.40
N ARG A 112 -12.14 -8.00 -28.72
CA ARG A 112 -10.90 -8.19 -29.46
C ARG A 112 -10.03 -6.92 -29.54
N GLU A 113 -10.66 -5.75 -29.44
CA GLU A 113 -10.03 -4.45 -29.61
C GLU A 113 -9.48 -3.89 -28.28
N ILE A 114 -10.04 -4.31 -27.15
CA ILE A 114 -9.50 -3.95 -25.83
C ILE A 114 -8.22 -4.76 -25.57
N ASN A 115 -7.14 -4.09 -25.19
CA ASN A 115 -5.87 -4.76 -24.90
C ASN A 115 -5.99 -5.69 -23.68
N LEU A 116 -5.45 -6.90 -23.80
CA LEU A 116 -5.11 -7.73 -22.65
C LEU A 116 -3.81 -7.19 -22.05
N ARG A 117 -3.88 -6.63 -20.84
CA ARG A 117 -2.70 -6.21 -20.08
C ARG A 117 -2.12 -7.38 -19.30
N VAL A 118 -0.83 -7.61 -19.41
CA VAL A 118 -0.09 -8.63 -18.67
C VAL A 118 1.08 -7.95 -17.98
N LEU A 119 1.11 -8.00 -16.65
CA LEU A 119 2.24 -7.50 -15.88
C LEU A 119 3.03 -8.69 -15.34
N SER A 120 4.34 -8.69 -15.52
CA SER A 120 5.22 -9.71 -14.95
C SER A 120 6.33 -9.10 -14.12
N ILE A 121 6.60 -9.71 -12.97
CA ILE A 121 7.74 -9.41 -12.10
C ILE A 121 8.66 -10.63 -12.13
N SER A 122 9.86 -10.44 -12.66
CA SER A 122 10.80 -11.52 -12.99
C SER A 122 12.10 -11.36 -12.22
N ASP A 123 12.47 -12.36 -11.43
CA ASP A 123 13.82 -12.45 -10.85
C ASP A 123 14.76 -13.27 -11.74
N PHE A 124 16.06 -13.01 -11.63
CA PHE A 124 17.12 -13.65 -12.41
C PHE A 124 18.31 -14.04 -11.52
N GLY A 125 18.92 -15.17 -11.81
CA GLY A 125 20.00 -15.75 -11.01
C GLY A 125 19.51 -16.38 -9.69
N THR A 126 18.21 -16.70 -9.57
CA THR A 126 17.65 -17.36 -8.37
C THR A 126 17.47 -18.87 -8.61
N GLU A 127 17.19 -19.63 -7.54
CA GLU A 127 16.89 -21.06 -7.64
C GLU A 127 15.57 -21.36 -8.37
N GLY A 128 14.66 -20.39 -8.47
CA GLY A 128 13.34 -20.58 -9.07
C GLY A 128 12.44 -21.54 -8.27
N LEU A 129 11.53 -22.22 -8.99
CA LEU A 129 10.53 -23.14 -8.44
C LEU A 129 10.95 -24.61 -8.57
N ALA A 130 12.16 -24.95 -8.10
CA ALA A 130 12.64 -26.33 -8.03
C ALA A 130 11.89 -27.12 -6.94
N ASP A 131 11.67 -28.41 -7.19
CA ASP A 131 11.28 -29.37 -6.14
C ASP A 131 12.52 -29.77 -5.31
N ASP A 132 12.35 -30.25 -4.08
CA ASP A 132 13.50 -30.52 -3.21
C ASP A 132 14.20 -31.86 -3.55
N PHE A 133 13.47 -32.97 -3.73
CA PHE A 133 14.03 -34.31 -3.94
C PHE A 133 13.38 -35.09 -5.12
N GLU A 134 14.14 -36.00 -5.74
CA GLU A 134 13.65 -36.91 -6.79
C GLU A 134 12.91 -38.13 -6.18
N GLY A 135 11.79 -38.55 -6.78
CA GLY A 135 10.99 -39.70 -6.31
C GLY A 135 9.82 -39.34 -5.40
N LEU A 136 9.64 -38.04 -5.12
CA LEU A 136 8.46 -37.50 -4.49
C LEU A 136 7.29 -37.50 -5.48
N ALA A 137 6.14 -38.03 -5.07
CA ALA A 137 4.95 -38.00 -5.89
C ALA A 137 4.56 -36.55 -6.19
N ASP A 138 4.79 -36.12 -7.43
CA ASP A 138 4.06 -35.08 -8.15
C ASP A 138 3.52 -33.93 -7.28
N GLU A 139 4.41 -33.08 -6.77
CA GLU A 139 4.02 -31.82 -6.12
C GLU A 139 3.24 -31.99 -4.79
N ALA A 140 3.33 -33.16 -4.14
CA ALA A 140 2.62 -33.46 -2.89
C ALA A 140 3.37 -33.01 -1.60
N GLU A 141 4.65 -32.64 -1.70
CA GLU A 141 5.44 -32.20 -0.56
C GLU A 141 5.09 -30.75 -0.18
N ARG A 142 4.75 -30.53 1.09
CA ARG A 142 4.51 -29.18 1.62
C ARG A 142 5.84 -28.46 1.83
N ASP A 143 5.81 -27.13 1.86
CA ASP A 143 6.96 -26.27 2.19
C ASP A 143 8.08 -26.09 1.15
N THR A 144 7.94 -26.63 -0.08
CA THR A 144 8.82 -26.28 -1.21
C THR A 144 8.58 -24.83 -1.69
N ASN A 145 9.52 -24.25 -2.46
CA ASN A 145 9.32 -22.92 -3.08
C ASN A 145 8.08 -22.91 -3.98
N TYR A 146 7.87 -24.01 -4.72
CA TYR A 146 6.72 -24.22 -5.57
C TYR A 146 5.42 -24.25 -4.77
N THR A 147 5.28 -25.16 -3.80
CA THR A 147 4.01 -25.30 -3.08
C THR A 147 3.65 -24.05 -2.30
N GLN A 148 4.65 -23.41 -1.68
CA GLN A 148 4.41 -22.17 -0.96
C GLN A 148 3.85 -21.08 -1.87
N LEU A 149 4.37 -20.90 -3.10
CA LEU A 149 3.96 -19.83 -4.01
C LEU A 149 2.71 -20.17 -4.82
N CYS A 150 2.57 -21.43 -5.26
CA CYS A 150 1.60 -21.82 -6.27
C CYS A 150 0.46 -22.70 -5.75
N ARG A 151 0.53 -23.26 -4.53
CA ARG A 151 -0.45 -24.22 -4.00
C ARG A 151 -1.02 -23.87 -2.63
N ASP A 152 -0.21 -23.34 -1.72
CA ASP A 152 -0.62 -23.12 -0.34
C ASP A 152 -1.63 -21.97 -0.22
N GLU A 153 -2.91 -22.32 -0.11
CA GLU A 153 -3.96 -21.40 0.30
C GLU A 153 -3.99 -21.31 1.82
N HIS A 154 -3.36 -20.27 2.38
CA HIS A 154 -3.44 -19.96 3.82
C HIS A 154 -2.93 -21.06 4.77
N ASN A 155 -1.97 -21.89 4.36
CA ASN A 155 -1.22 -22.72 5.31
C ASN A 155 -0.28 -21.83 6.13
N THR A 156 -0.75 -21.38 7.28
CA THR A 156 0.13 -21.10 8.41
C THR A 156 0.43 -22.44 9.08
N SER A 157 1.32 -23.24 8.49
CA SER A 157 1.84 -24.41 9.18
C SER A 157 2.55 -23.94 10.45
N ASN A 158 2.09 -24.43 11.60
CA ASN A 158 2.58 -24.04 12.93
C ASN A 158 3.97 -24.62 13.27
N ASN A 159 4.72 -25.17 12.30
CA ASN A 159 5.78 -26.13 12.59
C ASN A 159 7.14 -25.87 11.91
N ASP A 160 7.50 -24.62 11.62
CA ASP A 160 8.90 -24.30 11.30
C ASP A 160 9.48 -23.21 12.22
N GLU A 161 10.50 -23.61 12.98
CA GLU A 161 11.20 -22.81 13.98
C GLU A 161 12.02 -21.66 13.36
N THR A 162 12.23 -21.64 12.04
CA THR A 162 13.05 -20.65 11.32
C THR A 162 12.32 -19.82 10.23
N ARG A 163 11.03 -20.06 9.98
CA ARG A 163 10.26 -19.37 8.91
C ARG A 163 9.01 -18.73 9.48
N SER A 164 8.94 -17.40 9.54
CA SER A 164 7.81 -16.73 10.19
C SER A 164 7.51 -15.32 9.66
N GLY A 165 7.25 -15.24 8.35
CA GLY A 165 6.38 -14.20 7.80
C GLY A 165 4.91 -14.68 7.81
N SER A 166 3.97 -13.81 7.47
CA SER A 166 2.59 -14.17 7.11
C SER A 166 2.56 -14.94 5.77
N HIS A 167 3.09 -16.17 5.77
CA HIS A 167 3.07 -17.05 4.60
C HIS A 167 1.65 -17.14 4.03
N GLY A 168 1.52 -16.74 2.76
CA GLY A 168 0.28 -16.79 1.99
C GLY A 168 -0.40 -15.43 1.79
N LEU A 169 -0.24 -14.47 2.71
CA LEU A 169 -0.95 -13.20 2.58
C LEU A 169 -0.30 -12.30 1.53
N GLY A 170 1.01 -12.01 1.61
CA GLY A 170 1.69 -11.08 0.70
C GLY A 170 1.46 -11.41 -0.78
N LYS A 171 1.50 -12.69 -1.12
CA LYS A 171 1.29 -13.22 -2.48
C LYS A 171 -0.05 -12.80 -3.08
N ILE A 172 -1.09 -12.65 -2.26
CA ILE A 172 -2.46 -12.25 -2.67
C ILE A 172 -2.44 -10.95 -3.47
N VAL A 173 -1.47 -10.05 -3.23
CA VAL A 173 -1.35 -8.79 -3.98
C VAL A 173 -1.35 -9.02 -5.50
N ASN A 174 -0.74 -10.11 -5.97
CA ASN A 174 -0.71 -10.45 -7.40
C ASN A 174 -2.11 -10.73 -7.94
N TRP A 175 -2.95 -11.44 -7.17
CA TRP A 175 -4.34 -11.72 -7.55
C TRP A 175 -5.23 -10.48 -7.40
N LYS A 176 -4.96 -9.60 -6.42
CA LYS A 176 -5.67 -8.31 -6.27
C LYS A 176 -5.56 -7.47 -7.54
N HIS A 177 -4.39 -7.47 -8.17
CA HIS A 177 -4.11 -6.72 -9.40
C HIS A 177 -4.48 -7.47 -10.69
N SER A 178 -5.19 -8.61 -10.60
CA SER A 178 -5.72 -9.32 -11.77
C SER A 178 -7.24 -9.14 -11.86
N GLY A 179 -7.75 -8.61 -12.97
CA GLY A 179 -9.19 -8.45 -13.18
C GLY A 179 -9.96 -9.78 -13.18
N ILE A 180 -9.30 -10.88 -13.57
CA ILE A 180 -9.85 -12.24 -13.53
C ILE A 180 -9.27 -13.10 -12.40
N ASN A 181 -8.67 -12.49 -11.38
CA ASN A 181 -8.00 -13.16 -10.25
C ASN A 181 -7.11 -14.34 -10.68
N THR A 182 -6.25 -14.14 -11.68
CA THR A 182 -5.44 -15.19 -12.30
C THR A 182 -3.97 -14.79 -12.38
N VAL A 183 -3.12 -15.65 -11.83
CA VAL A 183 -1.65 -15.48 -11.85
C VAL A 183 -1.02 -16.73 -12.45
N LEU A 184 -0.07 -16.52 -13.36
CA LEU A 184 0.76 -17.57 -13.94
C LEU A 184 2.19 -17.46 -13.41
N PHE A 185 2.87 -18.60 -13.36
CA PHE A 185 4.26 -18.69 -12.94
C PHE A 185 5.05 -19.40 -14.04
N ASN A 186 6.14 -18.77 -14.47
CA ASN A 186 7.10 -19.34 -15.41
C ASN A 186 8.47 -19.31 -14.76
N SER A 187 9.05 -20.48 -14.50
CA SER A 187 10.34 -20.58 -13.84
C SER A 187 11.33 -21.36 -14.70
N LEU A 188 12.53 -20.80 -14.89
CA LEU A 188 13.68 -21.55 -15.38
C LEU A 188 14.44 -22.06 -14.16
N THR A 189 14.37 -23.36 -13.90
CA THR A 189 14.79 -23.93 -12.63
C THR A 189 15.27 -25.37 -12.79
N TRP A 190 15.99 -25.86 -11.80
CA TRP A 190 16.35 -27.26 -11.70
C TRP A 190 15.07 -28.05 -11.40
N ARG A 191 14.96 -29.26 -11.93
CA ARG A 191 13.80 -30.09 -11.58
C ARG A 191 13.81 -30.46 -10.10
N PHE A 192 14.99 -30.80 -9.57
CA PHE A 192 15.22 -31.15 -8.17
C PHE A 192 16.42 -30.38 -7.61
N LYS A 193 16.33 -29.84 -6.39
CA LYS A 193 17.42 -29.06 -5.79
C LYS A 193 18.67 -29.88 -5.49
N GLU A 194 18.53 -31.16 -5.15
CA GLU A 194 19.67 -32.04 -4.92
C GLU A 194 20.39 -32.42 -6.22
N LYS A 195 19.63 -32.52 -7.31
CA LYS A 195 20.12 -32.89 -8.63
C LYS A 195 20.23 -31.67 -9.49
N LYS A 196 21.31 -30.94 -9.22
CA LYS A 196 21.71 -29.77 -9.97
C LYS A 196 22.33 -30.18 -11.33
N ASP A 197 21.52 -30.87 -12.15
CA ASP A 197 21.94 -31.46 -13.42
C ASP A 197 21.67 -30.48 -14.58
N GLU A 198 20.40 -30.23 -14.89
CA GLU A 198 19.95 -29.38 -16.01
C GLU A 198 18.84 -28.41 -15.58
N LEU A 199 18.75 -27.26 -16.28
CA LEU A 199 17.70 -26.27 -16.09
C LEU A 199 16.54 -26.57 -17.04
N HIS A 200 15.35 -26.61 -16.47
CA HIS A 200 14.09 -26.89 -17.15
C HIS A 200 13.13 -25.72 -16.99
N MET A 201 12.23 -25.57 -17.97
CA MET A 201 11.16 -24.59 -17.87
C MET A 201 9.96 -25.20 -17.17
N ARG A 202 9.56 -24.64 -16.03
CA ARG A 202 8.34 -24.98 -15.29
C ARG A 202 7.29 -23.91 -15.54
N THR A 203 6.10 -24.31 -15.98
CA THR A 203 4.94 -23.41 -16.14
C THR A 203 3.75 -23.94 -15.35
N CYS A 204 3.15 -23.08 -14.54
CA CYS A 204 1.91 -23.37 -13.81
C CYS A 204 1.12 -22.10 -13.57
N GLY A 205 -0.08 -22.20 -12.99
CA GLY A 205 -0.86 -21.02 -12.62
C GLY A 205 -1.93 -21.33 -11.60
N GLN A 206 -2.47 -20.27 -11.00
CA GLN A 206 -3.54 -20.36 -10.03
C GLN A 206 -4.56 -19.23 -10.24
N CYS A 207 -5.84 -19.60 -10.21
CA CYS A 207 -6.97 -18.71 -10.28
C CYS A 207 -7.74 -18.80 -8.96
N LEU A 208 -8.08 -17.65 -8.37
CA LEU A 208 -8.80 -17.57 -7.10
C LEU A 208 -10.17 -16.93 -7.33
N LEU A 209 -11.20 -17.76 -7.44
CA LEU A 209 -12.60 -17.32 -7.51
C LEU A 209 -13.28 -17.54 -6.16
N TRP A 210 -14.46 -16.96 -5.97
CA TRP A 210 -15.33 -17.45 -4.89
C TRP A 210 -15.94 -18.79 -5.30
N SER A 211 -16.36 -19.57 -4.30
CA SER A 211 -17.06 -20.83 -4.55
C SER A 211 -18.20 -20.62 -5.54
N HIS A 212 -18.36 -21.49 -6.53
CA HIS A 212 -19.33 -21.30 -7.62
C HIS A 212 -19.86 -22.63 -8.13
N ARG A 213 -20.91 -22.60 -8.96
CA ARG A 213 -21.55 -23.81 -9.48
C ARG A 213 -21.54 -23.80 -10.99
N LEU A 214 -20.95 -24.83 -11.60
CA LEU A 214 -20.94 -25.01 -13.05
C LEU A 214 -21.65 -26.32 -13.39
N GLY A 215 -22.88 -26.20 -13.92
CA GLY A 215 -23.77 -27.34 -14.13
C GLY A 215 -24.27 -27.92 -12.80
N GLU A 216 -24.06 -29.22 -12.59
CA GLU A 216 -24.40 -29.94 -11.35
C GLU A 216 -23.26 -29.98 -10.33
N LYS A 217 -22.09 -29.43 -10.67
CA LYS A 217 -20.89 -29.48 -9.82
C LYS A 217 -20.70 -28.15 -9.09
N THR A 218 -20.39 -28.24 -7.81
CA THR A 218 -19.95 -27.11 -6.99
C THR A 218 -18.43 -27.15 -6.88
N PHE A 219 -17.82 -25.99 -7.07
CA PHE A 219 -16.39 -25.78 -6.97
C PHE A 219 -16.08 -24.87 -5.78
N ASP A 220 -14.93 -25.11 -5.17
CA ASP A 220 -14.36 -24.22 -4.16
C ASP A 220 -13.77 -22.98 -4.85
N ASN A 221 -12.78 -22.36 -4.23
CA ASN A 221 -12.17 -21.11 -4.66
C ASN A 221 -11.03 -21.31 -5.68
N ALA A 222 -10.24 -22.38 -5.53
CA ALA A 222 -9.00 -22.58 -6.27
C ALA A 222 -9.19 -23.24 -7.65
N GLY A 223 -8.57 -22.66 -8.67
CA GLY A 223 -8.29 -23.31 -9.95
C GLY A 223 -6.78 -23.37 -10.18
N TYR A 224 -6.28 -24.48 -10.71
CA TYR A 224 -4.87 -24.67 -11.04
C TYR A 224 -4.69 -24.89 -12.54
N PHE A 225 -3.62 -24.30 -13.08
CA PHE A 225 -3.27 -24.37 -14.50
C PHE A 225 -2.02 -25.22 -14.73
N GLY A 226 -2.10 -26.11 -15.71
CA GLY A 226 -1.00 -26.97 -16.12
C GLY A 226 -1.49 -28.21 -16.88
N GLN A 227 -0.71 -29.28 -16.86
CA GLN A 227 -1.09 -30.55 -17.49
C GLN A 227 -2.09 -31.31 -16.61
N GLU A 228 -3.17 -31.82 -17.22
CA GLU A 228 -4.16 -32.61 -16.49
C GLU A 228 -3.51 -33.91 -15.99
N LYS A 229 -3.64 -34.16 -14.68
CA LYS A 229 -3.28 -35.43 -14.07
C LYS A 229 -4.48 -36.01 -13.33
N THR A 230 -4.70 -37.31 -13.49
CA THR A 230 -5.66 -38.04 -12.67
C THR A 230 -4.90 -38.74 -11.55
N LEU A 231 -5.21 -38.37 -10.32
CA LEU A 231 -4.70 -38.99 -9.09
C LEU A 231 -5.55 -40.22 -8.73
N GLU A 232 -5.21 -40.85 -7.61
CA GLU A 232 -6.02 -41.93 -7.03
C GLU A 232 -7.48 -41.49 -6.81
N ALA A 233 -8.40 -42.46 -6.78
CA ALA A 233 -9.85 -42.23 -6.68
C ALA A 233 -10.46 -41.37 -7.80
N ASN A 234 -9.81 -41.30 -8.98
CA ASN A 234 -10.25 -40.51 -10.15
C ASN A 234 -10.39 -39.00 -9.87
N VAL A 235 -9.59 -38.48 -8.93
CA VAL A 235 -9.50 -37.04 -8.67
C VAL A 235 -8.63 -36.41 -9.74
N LYS A 236 -9.20 -35.45 -10.48
CA LYS A 236 -8.45 -34.68 -11.47
C LYS A 236 -7.77 -33.50 -10.80
N THR A 237 -6.52 -33.25 -11.16
CA THR A 237 -5.75 -32.05 -10.79
C THR A 237 -4.99 -31.55 -12.01
N ALA A 238 -4.47 -30.33 -11.96
CA ALA A 238 -3.46 -29.85 -12.89
C ALA A 238 -2.10 -29.93 -12.20
N ILE A 239 -1.06 -30.42 -12.88
CA ILE A 239 0.35 -30.37 -12.44
C ILE A 239 1.14 -29.42 -13.33
N SER A 240 2.30 -28.93 -12.88
CA SER A 240 3.11 -28.04 -13.70
C SER A 240 3.47 -28.65 -15.07
N ALA A 241 3.38 -27.84 -16.11
CA ALA A 241 3.89 -28.18 -17.43
C ALA A 241 5.39 -27.95 -17.47
N TRP A 242 6.14 -28.94 -17.95
CA TRP A 242 7.59 -28.88 -18.08
C TRP A 242 8.01 -28.81 -19.55
N ASP A 243 9.00 -27.96 -19.83
CA ASP A 243 9.69 -27.82 -21.11
C ASP A 243 8.76 -27.54 -22.31
N ASP A 244 7.63 -26.87 -22.05
CA ASP A 244 6.76 -26.28 -23.06
C ASP A 244 6.93 -24.75 -23.10
N PRO A 245 7.69 -24.21 -24.07
CA PRO A 245 7.95 -22.79 -24.15
C PRO A 245 6.79 -22.01 -24.79
N SER A 246 5.70 -22.66 -25.21
CA SER A 246 4.65 -22.03 -26.03
C SER A 246 4.02 -20.81 -25.36
N LEU A 247 3.69 -20.93 -24.07
CA LEU A 247 3.09 -19.85 -23.29
C LEU A 247 4.11 -18.77 -22.93
N ALA A 248 5.31 -19.16 -22.47
CA ALA A 248 6.38 -18.22 -22.16
C ALA A 248 6.76 -17.38 -23.39
N ASN A 249 6.92 -18.01 -24.57
CA ASN A 249 7.17 -17.32 -25.83
C ASN A 249 6.06 -16.34 -26.20
N ALA A 250 4.79 -16.73 -26.01
CA ALA A 250 3.66 -15.87 -26.35
C ALA A 250 3.57 -14.64 -25.45
N LEU A 251 4.00 -14.77 -24.18
CA LEU A 251 4.02 -13.69 -23.20
C LEU A 251 5.32 -12.87 -23.22
N GLY A 252 6.33 -13.26 -24.00
CA GLY A 252 7.64 -12.61 -24.02
C GLY A 252 8.50 -12.91 -22.79
N LEU A 253 8.26 -14.04 -22.11
CA LEU A 253 8.92 -14.46 -20.87
C LEU A 253 10.02 -15.51 -21.08
N SER A 254 10.41 -15.74 -22.33
CA SER A 254 11.41 -16.74 -22.66
C SER A 254 12.79 -16.32 -22.18
N ARG A 255 13.49 -17.27 -21.54
CA ARG A 255 14.81 -17.08 -20.94
C ARG A 255 15.82 -17.94 -21.68
N GLU A 256 17.03 -17.42 -21.84
CA GLU A 256 18.17 -18.24 -22.24
C GLU A 256 18.41 -19.32 -21.16
N ILE A 257 18.73 -20.55 -21.57
CA ILE A 257 19.00 -21.65 -20.63
C ILE A 257 20.39 -21.44 -20.03
N SER A 258 20.45 -20.67 -18.94
CA SER A 258 21.69 -20.40 -18.20
C SER A 258 21.40 -20.18 -16.70
N LYS A 259 22.42 -20.38 -15.86
CA LYS A 259 22.31 -20.12 -14.40
C LYS A 259 22.07 -18.65 -14.08
N THR A 260 22.59 -17.73 -14.88
CA THR A 260 22.34 -16.30 -14.70
C THR A 260 20.92 -15.90 -15.11
N SER A 261 20.29 -16.68 -15.98
CA SER A 261 18.92 -16.47 -16.43
C SER A 261 17.88 -17.28 -15.64
N SER A 262 18.31 -18.17 -14.72
CA SER A 262 17.41 -18.95 -13.88
C SER A 262 16.59 -18.06 -12.96
N GLY A 263 15.41 -18.51 -12.57
CA GLY A 263 14.53 -17.75 -11.68
C GLY A 263 13.07 -17.89 -12.05
N THR A 264 12.25 -16.98 -11.57
CA THR A 264 10.79 -17.04 -11.69
C THR A 264 10.22 -15.72 -12.19
N SER A 265 9.28 -15.82 -13.11
CA SER A 265 8.39 -14.75 -13.52
C SER A 265 7.02 -14.99 -12.91
N VAL A 266 6.57 -14.08 -12.05
CA VAL A 266 5.19 -14.01 -11.55
C VAL A 266 4.40 -13.12 -12.50
N THR A 267 3.37 -13.66 -13.14
CA THR A 267 2.67 -13.02 -14.26
C THR A 267 1.20 -12.83 -13.94
N ILE A 268 0.78 -11.58 -13.81
CA ILE A 268 -0.58 -11.15 -13.54
C ILE A 268 -1.33 -11.01 -14.87
N ILE A 269 -2.38 -11.82 -15.06
CA ILE A 269 -3.19 -11.81 -16.28
C ILE A 269 -4.35 -10.83 -16.11
N ASP A 270 -4.61 -10.03 -17.13
CA ASP A 270 -5.56 -8.91 -17.07
C ASP A 270 -5.19 -7.94 -15.93
N TYR A 271 -3.95 -7.44 -15.98
CA TYR A 271 -3.46 -6.48 -14.99
C TYR A 271 -4.40 -5.28 -14.90
N TRP A 272 -4.86 -5.01 -13.68
CA TRP A 272 -5.79 -3.95 -13.35
C TRP A 272 -5.38 -3.29 -12.03
N ASP A 273 -5.41 -1.96 -12.02
CA ASP A 273 -5.21 -1.17 -10.82
C ASP A 273 -6.47 -0.33 -10.56
N ALA A 274 -7.19 -0.68 -9.50
CA ALA A 274 -8.44 -0.01 -9.16
C ALA A 274 -8.22 1.43 -8.65
N GLU A 275 -7.03 1.74 -8.13
CA GLU A 275 -6.66 3.09 -7.69
C GLU A 275 -6.34 3.98 -8.89
N ASN A 276 -5.93 3.38 -10.01
CA ASN A 276 -5.51 4.07 -11.23
C ASN A 276 -6.14 3.45 -12.49
N PRO A 277 -7.49 3.42 -12.60
CA PRO A 277 -8.20 2.64 -13.61
C PRO A 277 -8.00 3.14 -15.05
N ASP A 278 -7.67 4.42 -15.21
CA ASP A 278 -7.57 5.09 -16.50
C ASP A 278 -6.12 5.25 -17.01
N GLU A 279 -5.12 4.76 -16.25
CA GLU A 279 -3.71 4.85 -16.67
C GLU A 279 -3.44 4.10 -17.98
N THR A 280 -2.70 4.75 -18.87
CA THR A 280 -2.11 4.12 -20.05
C THR A 280 -0.92 3.23 -19.66
N GLY A 281 -0.53 2.31 -20.55
CA GLY A 281 0.61 1.43 -20.29
C GLY A 281 1.92 2.17 -19.93
N PRO A 282 2.30 3.26 -20.65
CA PRO A 282 3.46 4.08 -20.27
C PRO A 282 3.33 4.72 -18.89
N GLU A 283 2.18 5.33 -18.57
CA GLU A 283 1.94 5.95 -17.26
C GLU A 283 2.05 4.94 -16.11
N THR A 284 1.47 3.75 -16.29
CA THR A 284 1.62 2.65 -15.34
C THR A 284 3.08 2.27 -15.14
N ILE A 285 3.88 2.15 -16.20
CA ILE A 285 5.31 1.81 -16.08
C ILE A 285 6.09 2.91 -15.37
N ASP A 286 5.84 4.17 -15.67
CA ASP A 286 6.52 5.29 -15.03
C ASP A 286 6.16 5.39 -13.53
N ARG A 287 4.90 5.13 -13.17
CA ARG A 287 4.49 5.04 -11.76
C ARG A 287 5.14 3.85 -11.04
N LEU A 288 5.13 2.66 -11.64
CA LEU A 288 5.79 1.48 -11.05
C LEU A 288 7.30 1.73 -10.88
N ARG A 289 7.93 2.47 -11.80
CA ARG A 289 9.34 2.90 -11.66
C ARG A 289 9.49 3.84 -10.48
N ALA A 290 8.64 4.85 -10.36
CA ALA A 290 8.68 5.78 -9.24
C ALA A 290 8.50 5.06 -7.89
N ASP A 291 7.60 4.07 -7.82
CA ASP A 291 7.43 3.21 -6.64
C ASP A 291 8.70 2.39 -6.34
N VAL A 292 9.32 1.79 -7.36
CA VAL A 292 10.60 1.07 -7.19
C VAL A 292 11.67 2.01 -6.66
N GLU A 293 11.82 3.19 -7.24
CA GLU A 293 12.84 4.15 -6.83
C GLU A 293 12.60 4.69 -5.43
N ARG A 294 11.34 4.95 -5.08
CA ARG A 294 10.88 5.42 -3.77
C ARG A 294 11.11 4.41 -2.67
N TYR A 295 10.86 3.13 -2.93
CA TYR A 295 10.92 2.11 -1.87
C TYR A 295 12.22 1.31 -1.87
N PHE A 296 12.98 1.24 -2.96
CA PHE A 296 14.17 0.39 -3.08
C PHE A 296 15.48 1.15 -3.30
N TRP A 297 15.50 2.48 -3.16
CA TRP A 297 16.74 3.27 -3.22
C TRP A 297 17.91 2.71 -2.38
N PRO A 298 17.71 2.11 -1.18
CA PRO A 298 18.85 1.56 -0.43
C PRO A 298 19.58 0.46 -1.20
N ALA A 299 18.84 -0.44 -1.86
CA ALA A 299 19.44 -1.52 -2.66
C ALA A 299 19.94 -1.03 -4.02
N LEU A 300 19.20 -0.13 -4.67
CA LEU A 300 19.51 0.38 -6.02
C LEU A 300 20.78 1.23 -6.04
N GLN A 301 21.12 1.90 -4.93
CA GLN A 301 22.28 2.80 -4.86
C GLN A 301 23.45 2.20 -4.07
N THR A 302 23.32 0.96 -3.59
CA THR A 302 24.44 0.25 -2.95
C THR A 302 25.21 -0.50 -4.02
N ASN A 303 26.47 -0.16 -4.20
CA ASN A 303 27.34 -0.87 -5.14
C ASN A 303 28.21 -1.89 -4.41
N SER A 304 28.48 -3.01 -5.08
CA SER A 304 29.58 -3.91 -4.70
C SER A 304 30.64 -3.92 -5.80
N GLU A 305 31.88 -4.11 -5.38
CA GLU A 305 32.96 -4.44 -6.30
C GLU A 305 32.79 -5.90 -6.74
N SER A 306 32.63 -6.09 -8.04
CA SER A 306 32.69 -7.41 -8.64
C SER A 306 34.13 -7.94 -8.59
N PRO A 307 34.35 -9.27 -8.63
CA PRO A 307 35.70 -9.86 -8.62
C PRO A 307 36.62 -9.39 -9.76
N ASP A 308 36.06 -8.81 -10.83
CA ASP A 308 36.76 -8.23 -11.97
C ASP A 308 37.11 -6.73 -11.79
N GLY A 309 36.82 -6.15 -10.62
CA GLY A 309 37.06 -4.75 -10.29
C GLY A 309 36.02 -3.78 -10.86
N THR A 310 34.91 -4.28 -11.45
CA THR A 310 33.81 -3.42 -11.89
C THR A 310 32.83 -3.16 -10.74
N THR A 311 32.46 -1.89 -10.56
CA THR A 311 31.47 -1.48 -9.56
C THR A 311 30.09 -1.48 -10.21
N ALA A 312 29.16 -2.29 -9.71
CA ALA A 312 27.78 -2.32 -10.18
C ALA A 312 26.80 -2.20 -9.01
N PRO A 313 25.60 -1.64 -9.24
CA PRO A 313 24.51 -1.72 -8.27
C PRO A 313 24.24 -3.17 -7.89
N ASN A 314 24.09 -3.41 -6.58
CA ASN A 314 23.75 -4.71 -6.04
C ASN A 314 22.43 -5.20 -6.63
N LEU A 315 21.40 -4.35 -6.59
CA LEU A 315 20.12 -4.65 -7.19
C LEU A 315 19.92 -3.82 -8.45
N GLN A 316 19.68 -4.50 -9.57
CA GLN A 316 19.32 -3.87 -10.84
C GLN A 316 17.86 -4.14 -11.13
N VAL A 317 17.05 -3.09 -11.24
CA VAL A 317 15.63 -3.20 -11.60
C VAL A 317 15.40 -2.47 -12.91
N SER A 318 14.92 -3.19 -13.92
CA SER A 318 14.50 -2.59 -15.20
C SER A 318 13.01 -2.77 -15.43
N LEU A 319 12.38 -1.73 -15.94
CA LEU A 319 10.97 -1.73 -16.31
C LEU A 319 10.84 -1.63 -17.82
N ASN A 320 9.99 -2.47 -18.40
CA ASN A 320 9.83 -2.56 -19.84
C ASN A 320 8.34 -2.51 -20.21
N TYR A 321 8.03 -1.74 -21.26
CA TYR A 321 6.71 -1.67 -21.86
C TYR A 321 6.73 -2.31 -23.25
N HIS A 322 5.83 -3.27 -23.47
CA HIS A 322 5.70 -4.00 -24.72
C HIS A 322 4.30 -3.88 -25.27
N VAL A 323 4.17 -3.72 -26.58
CA VAL A 323 2.88 -3.76 -27.28
C VAL A 323 2.96 -4.84 -28.32
N ASN A 324 2.09 -5.84 -28.21
CA ASN A 324 2.07 -7.00 -29.06
C ASN A 324 3.46 -7.65 -29.17
N GLY A 325 4.22 -7.74 -28.08
CA GLY A 325 5.56 -8.33 -28.06
C GLY A 325 6.69 -7.47 -28.64
N ASP A 326 6.39 -6.28 -29.17
CA ASP A 326 7.41 -5.31 -29.57
C ASP A 326 7.72 -4.39 -28.38
N THR A 327 8.99 -4.29 -27.99
CA THR A 327 9.44 -3.35 -26.95
C THR A 327 9.25 -1.92 -27.41
N ARG A 328 8.46 -1.15 -26.67
CA ARG A 328 8.22 0.28 -26.92
C ARG A 328 9.11 1.16 -26.10
N TYR A 329 9.36 0.74 -24.86
CA TYR A 329 10.11 1.52 -23.89
C TYR A 329 10.79 0.58 -22.89
N GLN A 330 11.99 0.96 -22.46
CA GLN A 330 12.78 0.27 -21.46
C GLN A 330 13.51 1.33 -20.63
N ILE A 331 13.40 1.23 -19.31
CA ILE A 331 14.03 2.14 -18.36
C ILE A 331 14.59 1.38 -17.16
N ALA A 332 15.74 1.80 -16.65
CA ALA A 332 16.30 1.30 -15.40
C ALA A 332 15.90 2.22 -14.25
N ALA A 333 15.59 1.65 -13.08
CA ALA A 333 15.42 2.41 -11.85
C ALA A 333 16.79 2.79 -11.27
N THR A 334 17.00 4.08 -11.00
CA THR A 334 18.30 4.63 -10.55
C THR A 334 18.27 5.29 -9.17
N SER A 335 17.08 5.71 -8.71
CA SER A 335 16.86 6.39 -7.43
C SER A 335 17.70 7.65 -7.20
N GLU A 336 18.13 8.36 -8.26
CA GLU A 336 18.94 9.57 -8.14
C GLU A 336 18.29 10.64 -7.25
N GLU A 337 16.96 10.77 -7.30
CA GLU A 337 16.17 11.69 -6.48
C GLU A 337 16.26 11.40 -4.96
N TYR A 338 16.64 10.19 -4.57
CA TYR A 338 16.73 9.75 -3.17
C TYR A 338 18.17 9.79 -2.64
N ILE A 339 19.11 10.41 -3.38
CA ILE A 339 20.53 10.46 -3.01
C ILE A 339 20.75 11.04 -1.60
N SER A 340 19.97 12.02 -1.18
CA SER A 340 20.09 12.62 0.16
C SER A 340 19.83 11.61 1.29
N PHE A 341 18.88 10.69 1.09
CA PHE A 341 18.65 9.59 2.04
C PHE A 341 19.84 8.61 2.06
N LYS A 342 20.43 8.33 0.89
CA LYS A 342 21.62 7.49 0.78
C LYS A 342 22.84 8.13 1.46
N ARG A 343 23.02 9.45 1.32
CA ARG A 343 24.04 10.21 2.06
C ARG A 343 23.84 10.09 3.56
N ALA A 344 22.61 10.29 4.05
CA ALA A 344 22.29 10.08 5.46
C ALA A 344 22.60 8.66 5.95
N LEU A 345 22.40 7.63 5.11
CA LEU A 345 22.66 6.25 5.47
C LEU A 345 24.17 5.93 5.56
N ASP A 346 24.98 6.37 4.61
CA ASP A 346 26.36 5.88 4.44
C ASP A 346 27.47 6.86 4.78
N GLU A 347 27.26 8.17 4.63
CA GLU A 347 28.30 9.15 4.89
C GLU A 347 28.54 9.34 6.39
N SER A 348 29.76 9.74 6.75
CA SER A 348 30.08 10.07 8.14
C SER A 348 29.45 11.40 8.54
N PRO A 349 28.92 11.52 9.77
CA PRO A 349 28.33 12.77 10.24
C PRO A 349 29.38 13.89 10.26
N ASN A 350 29.01 15.07 9.78
CA ASN A 350 29.85 16.27 9.74
C ASN A 350 29.42 17.34 10.77
N THR A 351 28.26 17.14 11.41
CA THR A 351 27.75 18.00 12.47
C THR A 351 27.07 17.18 13.57
N GLN A 352 26.91 17.78 14.75
CA GLN A 352 26.09 17.20 15.82
C GLN A 352 24.61 17.59 15.70
N ILE A 353 24.33 18.76 15.12
CA ILE A 353 22.98 19.33 14.99
C ILE A 353 22.87 19.94 13.59
N ILE A 354 21.76 19.68 12.90
CA ILE A 354 21.49 20.29 11.60
C ILE A 354 21.10 21.75 11.81
N SER A 355 21.88 22.64 11.21
CA SER A 355 21.70 24.09 11.23
C SER A 355 21.91 24.76 9.88
N GLY A 356 22.23 24.01 8.83
CA GLY A 356 22.48 24.52 7.48
C GLY A 356 22.38 23.42 6.43
N VAL A 357 22.58 23.79 5.16
CA VAL A 357 22.50 22.90 3.99
C VAL A 357 23.69 21.91 3.95
N ASP A 358 23.48 20.72 3.39
CA ASP A 358 24.51 19.68 3.18
C ASP A 358 25.18 19.17 4.47
N GLN A 359 24.44 19.21 5.57
CA GLN A 359 24.88 18.74 6.87
C GLN A 359 24.32 17.35 7.18
N ILE A 360 25.15 16.51 7.80
CA ILE A 360 24.81 15.16 8.22
C ILE A 360 25.01 15.05 9.72
N ALA A 361 23.94 14.71 10.43
CA ALA A 361 23.91 14.51 11.87
C ALA A 361 23.45 13.09 12.19
N ALA A 362 24.08 12.45 13.19
CA ALA A 362 23.81 11.06 13.53
C ALA A 362 23.72 10.85 15.04
N ALA A 363 22.78 10.00 15.45
CA ALA A 363 22.69 9.38 16.75
C ALA A 363 22.81 7.86 16.55
N ASP A 364 24.03 7.35 16.59
CA ASP A 364 24.35 5.94 16.37
C ASP A 364 24.43 5.17 17.68
N GLY A 365 24.07 3.89 17.67
CA GLY A 365 24.22 2.99 18.83
C GLY A 365 23.21 3.22 19.96
N LEU A 366 22.03 3.73 19.65
CA LEU A 366 20.92 3.91 20.60
C LEU A 366 20.41 2.56 21.10
N ASP A 367 20.34 2.39 22.41
CA ASP A 367 19.83 1.17 23.04
C ASP A 367 18.31 1.05 22.88
N VAL A 368 17.86 -0.08 22.34
CA VAL A 368 16.44 -0.43 22.20
C VAL A 368 16.21 -1.87 22.64
N THR A 369 15.12 -2.10 23.36
CA THR A 369 14.79 -3.43 23.84
C THR A 369 13.98 -4.19 22.80
N VAL A 370 14.46 -5.36 22.40
CA VAL A 370 13.75 -6.31 21.53
C VAL A 370 13.63 -7.67 22.21
N ARG A 371 12.83 -8.58 21.65
CA ARG A 371 12.70 -9.96 22.15
C ARG A 371 12.90 -10.98 21.04
N SER A 372 13.49 -12.11 21.39
CA SER A 372 13.60 -13.26 20.48
C SER A 372 12.29 -14.04 20.44
N LYS A 373 12.02 -14.67 19.29
CA LYS A 373 10.95 -15.66 19.14
C LYS A 373 11.27 -16.96 19.90
N GLU A 374 12.55 -17.33 19.97
CA GLU A 374 13.03 -18.57 20.62
C GLU A 374 13.00 -18.45 22.15
N THR A 375 13.31 -17.26 22.66
CA THR A 375 13.23 -16.92 24.08
C THR A 375 12.31 -15.72 24.34
N PRO A 376 10.97 -15.87 24.21
CA PRO A 376 10.02 -14.74 24.32
C PRO A 376 9.99 -13.98 25.65
N LYS A 377 10.62 -14.56 26.68
CA LYS A 377 10.76 -13.99 28.02
C LYS A 377 12.05 -13.20 28.20
N GLU A 378 13.06 -13.43 27.37
CA GLU A 378 14.35 -12.75 27.47
C GLU A 378 14.32 -11.46 26.65
N GLN A 379 14.87 -10.40 27.24
CA GLN A 379 15.05 -9.12 26.59
C GLN A 379 16.47 -9.04 26.04
N VAL A 380 16.58 -8.68 24.77
CA VAL A 380 17.86 -8.43 24.11
C VAL A 380 17.97 -6.93 23.90
N ASN A 381 19.10 -6.35 24.30
CA ASN A 381 19.41 -4.95 24.03
C ASN A 381 20.02 -4.86 22.63
N ALA A 382 19.25 -4.33 21.69
CA ALA A 382 19.67 -4.08 20.33
C ALA A 382 20.07 -2.61 20.15
N LYS A 383 20.78 -2.35 19.06
CA LYS A 383 21.28 -1.02 18.73
C LYS A 383 20.53 -0.46 17.52
N MET A 384 20.25 0.83 17.57
CA MET A 384 19.57 1.58 16.50
C MET A 384 20.41 2.80 16.10
N ASN A 385 20.42 3.11 14.82
CA ASN A 385 21.04 4.32 14.27
C ASN A 385 19.97 5.23 13.70
N VAL A 386 20.05 6.52 14.02
CA VAL A 386 19.19 7.57 13.45
C VAL A 386 20.10 8.61 12.82
N ARG A 387 19.97 8.80 11.51
CA ARG A 387 20.81 9.73 10.75
C ARG A 387 19.97 10.67 9.93
N LEU A 388 20.35 11.94 9.88
CA LEU A 388 19.66 13.00 9.14
C LEU A 388 20.63 13.66 8.17
N CYS A 389 20.14 14.05 7.00
CA CYS A 389 20.84 14.87 6.01
C CYS A 389 19.96 16.06 5.64
N SER A 390 20.50 17.26 5.68
CA SER A 390 19.86 18.45 5.12
C SER A 390 20.26 18.63 3.66
N ALA A 391 19.32 19.08 2.84
CA ALA A 391 19.53 19.35 1.42
C ALA A 391 18.87 20.68 1.03
N PRO A 392 19.32 21.35 -0.05
CA PRO A 392 18.67 22.57 -0.52
C PRO A 392 17.17 22.33 -0.79
N LEU A 393 16.35 23.38 -0.64
CA LEU A 393 14.92 23.29 -0.94
C LEU A 393 14.67 22.75 -2.35
N ASN A 394 13.65 21.89 -2.49
CA ASN A 394 13.23 21.26 -3.75
C ASN A 394 14.25 20.29 -4.38
N THR A 395 15.27 19.85 -3.63
CA THR A 395 16.18 18.77 -4.08
C THR A 395 15.70 17.38 -3.68
N ILE A 396 14.89 17.30 -2.62
CA ILE A 396 14.24 16.08 -2.17
C ILE A 396 12.81 16.08 -2.75
N PRO A 397 12.28 14.94 -3.23
CA PRO A 397 10.90 14.89 -3.70
C PRO A 397 9.92 15.38 -2.62
N GLU A 398 8.98 16.22 -3.01
CA GLU A 398 8.03 16.87 -2.08
C GLU A 398 7.26 15.84 -1.22
N SER A 399 6.95 14.69 -1.80
CA SER A 399 6.25 13.58 -1.13
C SER A 399 7.02 12.95 0.05
N VAL A 400 8.34 13.16 0.13
CA VAL A 400 9.22 12.63 1.19
C VAL A 400 10.13 13.70 1.81
N SER A 401 9.94 14.97 1.48
CA SER A 401 10.62 16.10 2.14
C SER A 401 10.19 16.16 3.61
N ASP A 402 11.14 16.38 4.53
CA ASP A 402 10.98 16.26 5.98
C ASP A 402 10.48 14.90 6.44
N HIS A 403 10.87 13.81 5.78
CA HIS A 403 10.53 12.47 6.24
C HIS A 403 11.77 11.71 6.70
N VAL A 404 11.54 10.81 7.65
CA VAL A 404 12.49 9.77 8.02
C VAL A 404 12.05 8.45 7.39
N ALA A 405 12.94 7.84 6.61
CA ALA A 405 12.75 6.52 6.01
C ALA A 405 13.04 5.43 7.05
N LYS A 406 12.06 4.55 7.28
CA LYS A 406 12.22 3.34 8.12
C LYS A 406 12.60 2.18 7.22
N LEU A 407 13.78 1.63 7.43
CA LEU A 407 14.31 0.60 6.55
C LEU A 407 13.98 -0.82 7.02
N ARG A 408 13.62 -1.66 6.05
CA ARG A 408 13.76 -3.11 6.10
C ARG A 408 15.11 -3.47 5.52
N ASP A 409 16.03 -3.83 6.40
CA ASP A 409 17.42 -4.12 6.04
C ASP A 409 18.03 -2.95 5.27
N ARG A 410 19.04 -3.19 4.44
CA ARG A 410 19.55 -2.19 3.49
C ARG A 410 18.94 -2.36 2.11
N VAL A 411 17.65 -2.70 2.04
CA VAL A 411 16.97 -3.00 0.78
C VAL A 411 15.75 -2.15 0.52
N MET A 412 14.79 -2.16 1.44
CA MET A 412 13.47 -1.58 1.20
C MET A 412 13.12 -0.56 2.28
N VAL A 413 12.46 0.53 1.89
CA VAL A 413 11.78 1.44 2.80
C VAL A 413 10.38 0.93 3.06
N ILE A 414 10.07 0.68 4.33
CA ILE A 414 8.73 0.22 4.74
C ILE A 414 7.78 1.42 4.78
N GLU A 415 8.23 2.51 5.40
CA GLU A 415 7.41 3.67 5.71
C GLU A 415 8.28 4.94 5.72
N TYR A 416 7.70 6.04 5.26
CA TYR A 416 8.21 7.40 5.45
C TYR A 416 7.41 8.07 6.56
N GLU A 417 8.07 8.53 7.62
CA GLU A 417 7.41 9.23 8.71
C GLU A 417 7.78 10.72 8.72
N LYS A 418 6.78 11.59 8.72
CA LYS A 418 6.98 13.04 8.72
C LYS A 418 7.65 13.51 10.03
N ILE A 419 8.63 14.39 9.87
CA ILE A 419 9.35 15.08 10.94
C ILE A 419 8.66 16.43 11.17
N ASN A 420 8.35 16.74 12.43
CA ASN A 420 7.82 18.05 12.80
C ASN A 420 8.99 19.00 13.10
N ILE A 421 9.34 19.85 12.13
CA ILE A 421 10.37 20.88 12.25
C ILE A 421 9.69 22.24 12.45
N SER A 422 10.20 23.07 13.38
CA SER A 422 9.64 24.42 13.64
C SER A 422 9.89 25.36 12.46
N SER A 423 8.87 26.13 12.11
CA SER A 423 8.75 26.94 10.89
C SER A 423 9.70 28.14 10.81
N GLU A 424 10.74 27.99 9.99
CA GLU A 424 11.31 28.92 9.01
C GLU A 424 12.32 28.08 8.21
N LYS A 425 11.93 27.58 7.05
CA LYS A 425 12.73 26.59 6.31
C LYS A 425 13.69 27.26 5.33
N GLU A 426 14.98 27.12 5.61
CA GLU A 426 16.04 27.43 4.64
C GLU A 426 16.48 26.20 3.83
N PHE A 427 16.07 24.99 4.26
CA PHE A 427 16.46 23.71 3.68
C PHE A 427 15.44 22.61 4.03
N ASP A 428 15.47 21.52 3.26
CA ASP A 428 14.69 20.31 3.52
C ASP A 428 15.53 19.28 4.30
N ILE A 429 14.88 18.46 5.13
CA ILE A 429 15.54 17.39 5.87
C ILE A 429 15.07 16.03 5.37
N CYS A 430 16.00 15.10 5.19
CA CYS A 430 15.70 13.68 5.04
C CYS A 430 16.38 12.91 6.16
N GLY A 431 15.77 11.82 6.59
CA GLY A 431 16.29 10.99 7.66
C GLY A 431 16.21 9.51 7.36
N VAL A 432 17.02 8.73 8.07
CA VAL A 432 17.03 7.26 8.00
C VAL A 432 17.05 6.69 9.42
N VAL A 433 16.13 5.76 9.69
CA VAL A 433 16.18 4.89 10.88
C VAL A 433 16.63 3.50 10.47
N ALA A 434 17.78 3.07 11.01
CA ALA A 434 18.36 1.76 10.76
C ALA A 434 18.38 0.92 12.05
N LEU A 435 17.71 -0.23 12.01
CA LEU A 435 17.65 -1.24 13.08
C LEU A 435 17.73 -2.64 12.45
N GLY A 436 18.29 -3.61 13.16
CA GLY A 436 18.51 -4.96 12.62
C GLY A 436 19.51 -4.96 11.47
N PHE A 437 19.27 -5.73 10.41
CA PHE A 437 20.20 -5.78 9.26
C PHE A 437 20.32 -4.46 8.49
N ALA A 438 19.46 -3.47 8.75
CA ALA A 438 19.64 -2.13 8.21
C ALA A 438 20.85 -1.43 8.85
N ARG A 439 21.16 -1.77 10.11
CA ARG A 439 22.31 -1.26 10.87
C ARG A 439 23.56 -2.10 10.63
N GLY A 440 23.47 -3.42 10.78
CA GLY A 440 24.62 -4.31 10.80
C GLY A 440 24.25 -5.79 10.89
N ASN A 441 25.26 -6.66 11.03
CA ASN A 441 25.09 -8.12 11.07
C ASN A 441 25.47 -8.72 12.44
N GLU A 442 25.38 -7.94 13.52
CA GLU A 442 25.63 -8.46 14.87
C GLU A 442 24.52 -9.43 15.31
N GLU A 443 24.76 -10.24 16.35
CA GLU A 443 23.75 -11.14 16.90
C GLU A 443 22.51 -10.37 17.39
N SER A 444 22.73 -9.22 18.03
CA SER A 444 21.69 -8.29 18.45
C SER A 444 20.87 -7.73 17.26
N ASP A 445 21.51 -7.52 16.11
CA ASP A 445 20.84 -7.10 14.87
C ASP A 445 19.99 -8.21 14.28
N THR A 446 20.45 -9.46 14.35
CA THR A 446 19.69 -10.61 13.89
C THR A 446 18.40 -10.77 14.71
N VAL A 447 18.50 -10.63 16.03
CA VAL A 447 17.33 -10.66 16.93
C VAL A 447 16.39 -9.49 16.64
N ALA A 448 16.92 -8.27 16.49
CA ALA A 448 16.10 -7.09 16.18
C ALA A 448 15.41 -7.19 14.81
N HIS A 449 16.11 -7.68 13.80
CA HIS A 449 15.55 -7.93 12.47
C HIS A 449 14.41 -8.94 12.52
N ASN A 450 14.65 -10.09 13.16
CA ASN A 450 13.62 -11.12 13.32
C ASN A 450 12.42 -10.59 14.12
N PHE A 451 12.67 -9.77 15.14
CA PHE A 451 11.62 -9.07 15.88
C PHE A 451 10.80 -8.18 14.94
N LEU A 452 11.42 -7.23 14.22
CA LEU A 452 10.73 -6.32 13.31
C LEU A 452 9.91 -7.05 12.23
N ARG A 453 10.45 -8.12 11.64
CA ARG A 453 9.74 -8.95 10.65
C ARG A 453 8.43 -9.55 11.16
N MET A 454 8.29 -9.74 12.47
CA MET A 454 7.03 -10.19 13.06
C MET A 454 5.96 -9.10 13.10
N TYR A 455 6.35 -7.81 13.04
CA TYR A 455 5.46 -6.64 13.07
C TYR A 455 5.09 -6.10 11.68
N GLU A 456 5.79 -6.55 10.65
CA GLU A 456 5.53 -6.15 9.27
C GLU A 456 4.22 -6.79 8.77
N PRO A 457 3.25 -5.99 8.30
CA PRO A 457 2.09 -6.50 7.57
C PRO A 457 2.55 -7.14 6.28
N PRO A 458 1.72 -8.04 5.72
CA PRO A 458 1.93 -8.59 4.38
C PRO A 458 2.08 -7.51 3.30
N ALA A 459 1.45 -6.35 3.48
CA ALA A 459 1.51 -5.22 2.54
C ALA A 459 2.79 -4.38 2.63
N HIS A 460 3.65 -4.64 3.63
CA HIS A 460 4.91 -3.91 3.83
C HIS A 460 4.75 -2.37 3.89
N ASP A 461 3.66 -1.90 4.48
CA ASP A 461 3.24 -0.50 4.51
C ASP A 461 3.42 0.19 5.87
N ASN A 462 3.55 -0.58 6.97
CA ASN A 462 3.76 -0.03 8.31
C ASN A 462 4.39 -1.06 9.28
N TRP A 463 4.66 -0.68 10.53
CA TRP A 463 4.98 -1.61 11.62
C TRP A 463 3.81 -1.76 12.60
N GLN A 464 2.63 -2.15 12.11
CA GLN A 464 1.41 -2.22 12.92
C GLN A 464 0.67 -3.58 12.88
N PHE A 465 1.15 -4.61 12.18
CA PHE A 465 0.33 -5.81 12.02
C PHE A 465 0.19 -6.65 13.30
N PHE A 466 -1.06 -6.87 13.69
CA PHE A 466 -1.48 -6.97 15.09
C PHE A 466 -2.15 -8.31 15.49
N GLN A 467 -2.09 -9.34 14.65
CA GLN A 467 -2.75 -10.62 14.97
C GLN A 467 -1.82 -11.71 15.51
N LYS A 468 -0.66 -11.96 14.88
CA LYS A 468 0.26 -13.05 15.31
C LYS A 468 1.07 -12.71 16.57
N VAL A 469 1.54 -11.47 16.70
CA VAL A 469 2.43 -11.01 17.79
C VAL A 469 1.72 -11.00 19.15
N LYS A 470 0.41 -10.70 19.20
CA LYS A 470 -0.39 -10.70 20.43
C LYS A 470 -0.35 -12.02 21.18
N VAL A 471 -0.29 -13.12 20.45
CA VAL A 471 -0.28 -14.47 21.03
C VAL A 471 1.07 -14.76 21.69
N LEU A 472 2.15 -14.21 21.14
CA LEU A 472 3.52 -14.48 21.58
C LEU A 472 4.02 -13.51 22.66
N PHE A 473 3.59 -12.25 22.64
CA PHE A 473 4.08 -11.21 23.56
C PHE A 473 2.95 -10.35 24.14
N LYS A 474 2.80 -10.33 25.47
CA LYS A 474 1.81 -9.47 26.16
C LYS A 474 2.17 -7.98 26.17
N ASP A 475 3.47 -7.66 26.16
CA ASP A 475 3.97 -6.27 26.29
C ASP A 475 4.30 -5.60 24.94
N PHE A 476 3.80 -6.16 23.83
CA PHE A 476 4.21 -5.81 22.46
C PHE A 476 4.09 -4.31 22.10
N ARG A 477 3.02 -3.62 22.56
CA ARG A 477 2.85 -2.17 22.29
C ARG A 477 3.92 -1.34 22.96
N LYS A 478 4.40 -1.79 24.13
CA LYS A 478 5.39 -1.08 24.91
C LYS A 478 6.73 -1.06 24.20
N LEU A 479 7.18 -2.20 23.67
CA LEU A 479 8.48 -2.31 22.97
C LEU A 479 8.53 -1.47 21.69
N ILE A 480 7.49 -1.52 20.85
CA ILE A 480 7.40 -0.66 19.66
C ILE A 480 7.28 0.82 20.05
N GLY A 481 6.53 1.12 21.12
CA GLY A 481 6.45 2.46 21.69
C GLY A 481 7.81 2.98 22.16
N GLU A 482 8.63 2.14 22.80
CA GLU A 482 9.99 2.44 23.23
C GLU A 482 10.90 2.74 22.03
N ILE A 483 10.91 1.89 21.00
CA ILE A 483 11.65 2.12 19.74
C ILE A 483 11.23 3.46 19.11
N THR A 484 9.90 3.67 19.00
CA THR A 484 9.30 4.88 18.42
C THR A 484 9.70 6.15 19.16
N SER A 485 9.60 6.11 20.49
CA SER A 485 9.97 7.24 21.34
C SER A 485 11.46 7.56 21.25
N THR A 486 12.31 6.52 21.12
CA THR A 486 13.76 6.65 21.09
C THR A 486 14.24 7.36 19.84
N TYR A 487 13.78 6.94 18.64
CA TYR A 487 14.20 7.63 17.42
C TYR A 487 13.58 9.02 17.32
N ARG A 488 12.31 9.22 17.69
CA ARG A 488 11.68 10.56 17.66
C ARG A 488 12.39 11.55 18.57
N LYS A 489 12.79 11.12 19.77
CA LYS A 489 13.59 11.93 20.69
C LYS A 489 14.94 12.29 20.05
N SER A 490 15.61 11.33 19.42
CA SER A 490 16.89 11.54 18.76
C SER A 490 16.77 12.52 17.59
N ILE A 491 15.73 12.40 16.75
CA ILE A 491 15.46 13.35 15.66
C ILE A 491 15.28 14.77 16.22
N LYS A 492 14.52 14.92 17.32
CA LYS A 492 14.35 16.21 17.99
C LYS A 492 15.68 16.76 18.49
N GLU A 493 16.54 15.94 19.08
CA GLU A 493 17.87 16.37 19.56
C GLU A 493 18.80 16.80 18.40
N LEU A 494 18.78 16.10 17.27
CA LEU A 494 19.57 16.41 16.07
C LEU A 494 19.08 17.66 15.31
N THR A 495 17.85 18.11 15.57
CA THR A 495 17.22 19.27 14.90
C THR A 495 17.02 20.47 15.80
N SER A 496 17.11 20.30 17.12
CA SER A 496 16.94 21.40 18.07
C SER A 496 18.18 22.29 18.08
N LYS A 497 18.01 23.58 17.78
CA LYS A 497 19.08 24.58 17.97
C LYS A 497 19.53 24.55 19.44
N LYS A 498 20.82 24.30 19.69
CA LYS A 498 21.43 24.58 21.00
C LYS A 498 21.43 26.10 21.20
N VAL A 499 20.66 26.56 22.18
CA VAL A 499 20.79 27.93 22.67
C VAL A 499 21.89 27.94 23.73
N GLU A 500 22.99 28.63 23.45
CA GLU A 500 23.97 28.98 24.47
C GLU A 500 23.29 29.90 25.49
N THR A 501 23.10 29.41 26.71
CA THR A 501 22.48 30.15 27.82
C THR A 501 23.52 30.90 28.65
N GLU A 502 24.61 31.38 28.02
CA GLU A 502 25.51 32.30 28.70
C GLU A 502 24.97 33.73 28.63
N GLY A 503 24.16 34.09 29.62
CA GLY A 503 24.17 35.46 30.13
C GLY A 503 23.02 36.41 29.77
N GLN A 504 21.99 36.02 29.00
CA GLN A 504 20.78 36.85 28.83
C GLN A 504 19.48 36.02 28.76
N PRO A 505 18.77 35.84 29.89
CA PRO A 505 17.64 34.89 29.97
C PRO A 505 16.38 35.33 29.21
N VAL A 506 16.18 36.62 28.97
CA VAL A 506 14.82 37.14 28.65
C VAL A 506 14.61 37.38 27.15
N GLN A 507 15.63 37.82 26.42
CA GLN A 507 15.54 38.09 24.97
C GLN A 507 15.68 36.82 24.11
N LEU A 508 16.39 35.81 24.62
CA LEU A 508 16.47 34.48 24.02
C LEU A 508 15.21 33.64 24.26
N LEU A 509 14.50 33.86 25.38
CA LEU A 509 13.21 33.23 25.63
C LEU A 509 12.14 33.69 24.63
N SER A 510 12.17 34.94 24.16
CA SER A 510 11.20 35.44 23.16
C SER A 510 11.50 34.98 21.73
N GLN A 511 12.73 34.50 21.45
CA GLN A 511 13.06 33.86 20.18
C GLN A 511 12.79 32.34 20.21
N LEU A 512 12.90 31.70 21.38
CA LEU A 512 12.55 30.28 21.59
C LEU A 512 11.06 30.04 21.78
N LEU A 513 10.37 30.97 22.44
CA LEU A 513 8.93 30.97 22.60
C LEU A 513 8.41 32.00 21.61
N ASN A 514 7.90 31.53 20.47
CA ASN A 514 6.99 32.33 19.66
C ASN A 514 5.80 32.70 20.54
N PHE A 515 5.89 33.82 21.26
CA PHE A 515 4.75 34.48 21.88
C PHE A 515 3.91 35.10 20.75
N GLY A 516 3.34 34.26 19.89
CA GLY A 516 1.98 34.49 19.47
C GLY A 516 1.16 34.27 20.74
N ILE A 517 0.70 35.36 21.34
CA ILE A 517 -0.05 35.41 22.60
C ILE A 517 -1.06 34.26 22.63
N SER A 518 -0.71 33.15 23.29
CA SER A 518 -1.69 32.14 23.68
C SER A 518 -2.40 32.74 24.87
N GLY A 519 -3.51 33.42 24.61
CA GLY A 519 -4.48 33.69 25.67
C GLY A 519 -4.82 32.37 26.36
N GLN A 520 -4.95 32.41 27.69
CA GLN A 520 -5.54 31.30 28.43
C GLN A 520 -6.86 30.92 27.77
N ASP A 521 -7.16 29.62 27.67
CA ASP A 521 -8.46 29.13 27.24
C ASP A 521 -9.56 29.79 28.09
N THR A 522 -10.19 30.82 27.54
CA THR A 522 -11.40 31.38 28.12
C THR A 522 -12.54 30.46 27.70
N ASN A 523 -13.25 29.96 28.71
CA ASN A 523 -14.48 29.18 28.67
C ASN A 523 -15.23 29.18 27.33
N VAL A 524 -15.57 27.96 26.87
CA VAL A 524 -16.58 27.70 25.85
C VAL A 524 -17.77 28.64 26.06
N ARG A 525 -17.97 29.58 25.13
CA ARG A 525 -19.21 30.36 25.05
C ARG A 525 -20.15 29.60 24.14
N THR A 526 -21.04 28.82 24.75
CA THR A 526 -22.23 28.31 24.08
C THR A 526 -23.19 29.48 23.90
N THR A 527 -23.51 29.83 22.66
CA THR A 527 -24.61 30.76 22.36
C THR A 527 -25.92 29.99 22.34
N ASP A 528 -27.01 30.63 22.80
CA ASP A 528 -28.33 30.02 22.96
C ASP A 528 -28.79 29.28 21.69
N THR A 529 -28.94 27.96 21.82
CA THR A 529 -29.53 27.11 20.78
C THR A 529 -31.04 27.09 20.95
N GLN A 530 -31.78 27.55 19.94
CA GLN A 530 -33.22 27.29 19.89
C GLN A 530 -33.49 25.95 19.16
N PRO A 531 -34.27 25.03 19.74
CA PRO A 531 -34.67 23.81 19.05
C PRO A 531 -35.63 24.15 17.91
N ILE A 532 -35.34 23.63 16.72
CA ILE A 532 -36.21 23.76 15.53
C ILE A 532 -36.85 22.40 15.29
N SER A 533 -38.18 22.36 15.31
CA SER A 533 -38.96 21.17 14.94
C SER A 533 -39.39 21.28 13.48
N LEU A 534 -38.96 20.32 12.65
CA LEU A 534 -39.39 20.19 11.27
C LEU A 534 -40.61 19.25 11.23
N VAL A 535 -41.71 19.67 10.59
CA VAL A 535 -42.93 18.86 10.50
C VAL A 535 -43.42 18.89 9.05
N GLY A 536 -42.98 17.92 8.25
CA GLY A 536 -43.42 17.75 6.87
C GLY A 536 -42.57 16.71 6.12
N GLU A 537 -43.12 16.15 5.05
CA GLU A 537 -42.40 15.14 4.23
C GLU A 537 -41.24 15.74 3.42
N GLU A 538 -41.22 17.06 3.18
CA GLU A 538 -40.13 17.77 2.50
C GLU A 538 -39.98 19.23 3.01
N GLU A 539 -38.98 19.51 3.85
CA GLU A 539 -38.62 20.89 4.25
C GLU A 539 -37.12 21.18 4.00
N ILE A 540 -36.83 22.40 3.50
CA ILE A 540 -35.46 22.88 3.22
C ILE A 540 -35.03 23.82 4.35
N LEU A 541 -34.00 23.42 5.09
CA LEU A 541 -33.38 24.28 6.10
C LEU A 541 -32.31 25.17 5.45
N LYS A 542 -32.51 26.49 5.50
CA LYS A 542 -31.53 27.48 5.06
C LYS A 542 -31.01 28.24 6.28
N ALA A 543 -29.73 28.06 6.59
CA ALA A 543 -29.04 28.81 7.63
C ALA A 543 -28.01 29.75 6.98
N THR A 544 -28.10 31.04 7.29
CA THR A 544 -27.13 32.05 6.84
C THR A 544 -26.32 32.51 8.04
N PHE A 545 -24.99 32.45 7.92
CA PHE A 545 -24.07 32.90 8.98
C PHE A 545 -23.33 34.14 8.50
N ASN A 546 -23.45 35.23 9.24
CA ASN A 546 -22.70 36.46 8.98
C ASN A 546 -21.51 36.52 9.94
N LEU A 547 -20.30 36.38 9.39
CA LEU A 547 -19.06 36.59 10.13
C LEU A 547 -18.59 38.02 9.95
N LYS A 548 -18.61 38.80 11.03
CA LYS A 548 -18.10 40.17 11.04
C LYS A 548 -16.74 40.20 11.75
N TYR A 549 -15.70 40.58 11.00
CA TYR A 549 -14.35 40.72 11.53
C TYR A 549 -14.12 42.16 12.00
N THR A 550 -13.69 42.33 13.24
CA THR A 550 -13.23 43.61 13.77
C THR A 550 -11.79 43.45 14.28
N ASN A 551 -10.89 44.32 13.79
CA ASN A 551 -9.45 44.40 14.07
C ASN A 551 -8.56 43.25 13.57
N GLN A 552 -7.94 43.40 12.39
CA GLN A 552 -6.54 43.01 12.09
C GLN A 552 -5.98 43.80 10.89
N GLU A 553 -4.65 43.98 10.85
CA GLU A 553 -3.88 44.59 9.75
C GLU A 553 -3.98 43.77 8.45
N GLU A 554 -3.95 44.44 7.29
CA GLU A 554 -4.25 43.90 5.95
C GLU A 554 -3.39 42.72 5.48
N THR A 555 -2.27 42.42 6.14
CA THR A 555 -1.21 41.53 5.63
C THR A 555 -1.36 40.05 5.99
N ARG A 556 -2.43 39.62 6.67
CA ARG A 556 -2.65 38.22 7.09
C ARG A 556 -3.97 37.60 6.64
N ARG A 557 -4.56 38.08 5.55
CA ARG A 557 -5.90 37.63 5.08
C ARG A 557 -5.93 36.20 4.51
N ASP A 558 -4.78 35.64 4.12
CA ASP A 558 -4.73 34.41 3.31
C ASP A 558 -4.48 33.11 4.11
N GLU A 559 -4.31 33.18 5.43
CA GLU A 559 -3.82 32.05 6.24
C GLU A 559 -4.87 31.39 7.15
N TRP A 560 -6.18 31.59 6.93
CA TRP A 560 -7.20 31.11 7.86
C TRP A 560 -8.13 30.09 7.20
N SER A 561 -8.27 28.92 7.82
CA SER A 561 -9.32 27.95 7.52
C SER A 561 -10.26 27.83 8.72
N SER A 562 -11.55 28.10 8.55
CA SER A 562 -12.56 27.81 9.58
C SER A 562 -13.29 26.50 9.24
N LYS A 563 -13.48 25.64 10.25
CA LYS A 563 -14.26 24.41 10.12
C LYS A 563 -15.56 24.59 10.88
N LEU A 564 -16.67 24.74 10.17
CA LEU A 564 -18.01 24.64 10.75
C LEU A 564 -18.40 23.16 10.78
N THR A 565 -18.74 22.66 11.97
CA THR A 565 -19.22 21.29 12.15
C THR A 565 -20.66 21.36 12.62
N PHE A 566 -21.56 20.67 11.91
CA PHE A 566 -22.95 20.50 12.30
C PHE A 566 -23.16 19.07 12.79
N ASN A 567 -23.77 18.92 13.96
CA ASN A 567 -24.24 17.62 14.44
C ASN A 567 -25.77 17.61 14.36
N ILE A 568 -26.32 16.74 13.50
CA ILE A 568 -27.76 16.54 13.34
C ILE A 568 -28.06 15.11 13.77
N LYS A 569 -28.92 14.94 14.79
CA LYS A 569 -29.33 13.61 15.30
C LYS A 569 -30.73 13.28 14.79
N GLY A 570 -30.89 12.13 14.12
CA GLY A 570 -32.16 11.62 13.60
C GLY A 570 -31.93 10.49 12.57
N ALA A 571 -32.84 9.52 12.48
CA ALA A 571 -32.67 8.35 11.63
C ALA A 571 -33.05 8.65 10.16
N ASN A 572 -32.13 8.36 9.23
CA ASN A 572 -32.23 8.48 7.77
C ASN A 572 -32.13 9.88 7.14
N LEU A 573 -30.98 10.55 7.33
CA LEU A 573 -30.56 11.67 6.48
C LEU A 573 -29.31 11.30 5.69
N ARG A 574 -29.33 11.57 4.38
CA ARG A 574 -28.17 11.40 3.49
C ARG A 574 -27.49 12.77 3.30
N LEU A 575 -26.30 12.93 3.87
CA LEU A 575 -25.49 14.13 3.67
C LEU A 575 -24.77 14.03 2.31
N ILE A 576 -24.97 15.00 1.43
CA ILE A 576 -24.13 15.18 0.24
C ILE A 576 -23.10 16.25 0.60
N PRO A 577 -21.78 15.95 0.59
CA PRO A 577 -20.77 16.98 0.81
C PRO A 577 -20.78 17.96 -0.37
N VAL A 578 -20.88 19.25 -0.07
CA VAL A 578 -20.81 20.33 -1.06
C VAL A 578 -19.42 20.96 -0.99
N ASN A 579 -18.75 21.10 -2.14
CA ASN A 579 -17.50 21.85 -2.24
C ASN A 579 -17.74 23.33 -1.91
N ILE A 580 -16.90 23.88 -1.06
CA ILE A 580 -16.90 25.31 -0.74
C ILE A 580 -15.95 25.99 -1.72
N GLU A 581 -16.47 26.74 -2.68
CA GLU A 581 -15.67 27.64 -3.50
C GLU A 581 -15.64 29.03 -2.84
N PHE A 582 -14.43 29.50 -2.53
CA PHE A 582 -14.20 30.86 -2.09
C PHE A 582 -13.99 31.75 -3.32
N ALA A 583 -15.03 32.47 -3.74
CA ALA A 583 -14.88 33.53 -4.74
C ALA A 583 -14.34 34.79 -4.06
N GLY A 584 -13.20 35.29 -4.53
CA GLY A 584 -12.47 36.39 -3.93
C GLY A 584 -13.16 37.77 -3.99
N ILE A 585 -12.96 38.50 -2.89
CA ILE A 585 -12.74 39.96 -2.78
C ILE A 585 -13.79 40.90 -3.38
N GLU A 586 -14.87 41.15 -2.63
CA GLU A 586 -15.29 42.47 -2.07
C GLU A 586 -16.73 42.35 -1.54
N GLU A 587 -16.90 42.60 -0.24
CA GLU A 587 -18.15 42.77 0.54
C GLU A 587 -19.27 41.70 0.42
N ASN A 588 -19.55 41.02 1.54
CA ASN A 588 -20.57 39.99 1.78
C ASN A 588 -20.34 38.63 1.09
N VAL A 589 -19.90 37.65 1.88
CA VAL A 589 -19.86 36.24 1.47
C VAL A 589 -21.26 35.65 1.63
N ASP A 590 -22.01 35.60 0.52
CA ASP A 590 -23.34 35.00 0.43
C ASP A 590 -23.18 33.50 0.06
N ALA A 591 -23.05 32.62 1.07
CA ALA A 591 -22.97 31.18 0.84
C ALA A 591 -24.36 30.61 0.50
N ARG A 592 -24.57 30.17 -0.75
CA ARG A 592 -25.83 29.56 -1.22
C ARG A 592 -25.68 28.04 -1.31
N PHE A 593 -26.59 27.31 -0.66
CA PHE A 593 -26.70 25.85 -0.78
C PHE A 593 -27.96 25.47 -1.57
N SER A 594 -27.90 24.40 -2.37
CA SER A 594 -29.04 23.86 -3.15
C SER A 594 -29.35 22.39 -2.82
N THR A 595 -30.67 22.16 -2.61
CA THR A 595 -31.58 20.99 -2.75
C THR A 595 -31.16 19.55 -2.36
N ILE A 596 -32.03 18.89 -1.57
CA ILE A 596 -32.01 17.45 -1.21
C ILE A 596 -33.16 16.72 -1.97
N PHE A 597 -32.93 15.49 -2.45
CA PHE A 597 -33.96 14.62 -3.07
C PHE A 597 -34.06 13.25 -2.35
N GLY A 598 -35.28 12.70 -2.24
CA GLY A 598 -35.58 11.31 -1.80
C GLY A 598 -36.11 10.41 -2.94
N PRO A 599 -36.07 9.06 -2.82
CA PRO A 599 -36.41 8.13 -3.90
C PRO A 599 -37.92 7.84 -4.06
N LYS A 600 -38.27 7.32 -5.25
CA LYS A 600 -39.60 7.32 -5.90
C LYS A 600 -40.35 5.96 -5.84
N GLU A 601 -41.68 6.06 -5.72
CA GLU A 601 -42.78 5.18 -6.21
C GLU A 601 -42.85 3.68 -5.85
N GLY A 602 -43.91 3.32 -5.10
CA GLY A 602 -44.48 1.96 -5.02
C GLY A 602 -45.61 1.87 -3.99
N LEU A 603 -46.86 1.70 -4.45
CA LEU A 603 -48.07 1.52 -3.64
C LEU A 603 -47.93 0.45 -2.55
N LEU A 604 -48.17 0.83 -1.29
CA LEU A 604 -48.61 -0.08 -0.23
C LEU A 604 -49.68 0.61 0.62
N GLU A 605 -50.93 0.20 0.41
CA GLU A 605 -52.03 0.38 1.35
C GLU A 605 -51.74 -0.44 2.62
N HIS A 606 -51.48 0.24 3.73
CA HIS A 606 -52.04 -0.01 5.06
C HIS A 606 -51.26 0.81 6.10
N GLN A 607 -52.01 1.40 7.04
CA GLN A 607 -51.53 2.27 8.11
C GLN A 607 -50.26 1.75 8.78
N VAL A 608 -49.17 2.52 8.68
CA VAL A 608 -48.09 2.51 9.65
C VAL A 608 -47.94 3.93 10.15
N GLN A 609 -48.39 4.14 11.38
CA GLN A 609 -48.12 5.33 12.17
C GLN A 609 -46.61 5.36 12.47
N LEU A 610 -45.88 6.24 11.80
CA LEU A 610 -44.49 6.55 12.14
C LEU A 610 -44.51 7.81 13.00
N ASP A 611 -44.53 7.62 14.31
CA ASP A 611 -44.14 8.66 15.27
C ASP A 611 -42.64 8.93 15.07
N ILE A 612 -42.31 10.13 14.62
CA ILE A 612 -40.93 10.63 14.60
C ILE A 612 -40.80 11.60 15.80
N GLU A 613 -40.39 11.05 16.93
CA GLU A 613 -39.87 11.82 18.07
C GLU A 613 -38.37 12.13 17.87
N GLY A 614 -37.99 13.37 18.17
CA GLY A 614 -36.64 13.71 18.65
C GLY A 614 -35.64 14.28 17.64
N ILE A 615 -35.60 15.62 17.52
CA ILE A 615 -34.36 16.36 17.24
C ILE A 615 -34.12 17.26 18.46
N ASP A 616 -33.29 16.80 19.39
CA ASP A 616 -33.14 17.48 20.68
C ASP A 616 -32.10 18.63 20.68
N SER A 617 -31.25 18.76 19.66
CA SER A 617 -30.34 19.92 19.52
C SER A 617 -29.54 19.90 18.21
N VAL A 618 -29.15 21.09 17.74
CA VAL A 618 -28.08 21.31 16.78
C VAL A 618 -26.95 22.03 17.52
N GLU A 619 -25.79 21.40 17.59
CA GLU A 619 -24.61 21.96 18.28
C GLU A 619 -23.61 22.45 17.22
N VAL A 620 -23.19 23.71 17.33
CA VAL A 620 -22.20 24.34 16.44
C VAL A 620 -20.95 24.62 17.27
N VAL A 621 -19.85 23.93 16.96
CA VAL A 621 -18.55 24.13 17.62
C VAL A 621 -17.61 24.82 16.64
N ALA A 622 -17.14 26.02 17.01
CA ALA A 622 -16.11 26.76 16.28
C ALA A 622 -14.84 26.87 17.14
N HIS A 623 -13.67 26.56 16.57
CA HIS A 623 -12.38 26.77 17.21
C HIS A 623 -11.75 28.07 16.69
N LEU A 624 -11.74 29.13 17.51
CA LEU A 624 -11.14 30.42 17.16
C LEU A 624 -10.38 31.02 18.35
N LYS A 625 -9.27 31.73 18.08
CA LYS A 625 -8.52 32.54 19.08
C LYS A 625 -9.14 33.97 19.19
N PRO A 626 -9.10 34.65 20.35
CA PRO A 626 -10.12 35.63 20.77
C PRO A 626 -9.88 37.09 20.31
N PRO A 627 -10.85 38.04 20.49
CA PRO A 627 -12.28 37.88 20.80
C PRO A 627 -13.16 38.35 19.64
N GLN A 628 -14.16 37.56 19.25
CA GLN A 628 -15.20 37.98 18.30
C GLN A 628 -16.58 37.67 18.90
N GLU A 629 -17.51 38.61 18.80
CA GLU A 629 -18.90 38.45 19.23
C GLU A 629 -19.76 37.95 18.06
N PHE A 630 -20.72 37.08 18.37
CA PHE A 630 -21.70 36.54 17.43
C PHE A 630 -23.10 37.01 17.85
N SER A 631 -23.93 37.47 16.92
CA SER A 631 -25.39 37.57 17.09
C SER A 631 -26.11 36.77 16.01
N VAL A 632 -27.23 36.16 16.38
CA VAL A 632 -28.15 35.45 15.47
C VAL A 632 -29.36 36.36 15.30
N ASP A 633 -29.51 36.97 14.13
CA ASP A 633 -30.49 38.06 13.98
C ASP A 633 -31.89 37.61 13.51
N GLU A 634 -32.10 36.50 12.78
CA GLU A 634 -33.45 35.94 12.53
C GLU A 634 -33.45 34.57 11.81
N ILE A 635 -34.52 33.77 11.98
CA ILE A 635 -34.83 32.54 11.21
C ILE A 635 -36.20 32.72 10.58
N VAL A 636 -36.29 32.79 9.24
CA VAL A 636 -37.56 33.04 8.54
C VAL A 636 -37.90 31.91 7.57
N SER A 637 -39.13 31.40 7.69
CA SER A 637 -39.74 30.44 6.77
C SER A 637 -40.56 31.17 5.70
N GLY A 638 -40.26 30.91 4.42
CA GLY A 638 -41.13 31.26 3.28
C GLY A 638 -40.66 32.45 2.42
N MET A 639 -40.58 32.19 1.10
CA MET A 639 -40.40 33.06 -0.08
C MET A 639 -40.12 34.60 0.08
N THR A 640 -38.90 34.97 -0.33
CA THR A 640 -38.37 36.21 -1.01
C THR A 640 -38.95 37.62 -0.69
N VAL A 641 -38.11 38.57 -0.23
CA VAL A 641 -37.58 39.77 -0.95
C VAL A 641 -36.62 40.61 -0.05
N ASP A 642 -35.41 40.78 -0.58
CA ASP A 642 -34.45 41.90 -0.65
C ASP A 642 -34.49 43.24 0.17
N VAL A 643 -33.26 43.68 0.52
CA VAL A 643 -32.66 45.02 0.80
C VAL A 643 -32.99 45.81 2.11
N ARG A 644 -31.97 46.22 2.91
CA ARG A 644 -31.17 47.49 2.78
C ARG A 644 -30.50 47.94 4.10
N SER A 645 -29.26 48.42 3.94
CA SER A 645 -28.34 49.01 4.92
C SER A 645 -28.90 50.20 5.72
N THR A 646 -28.46 50.36 6.97
CA THR A 646 -28.25 51.71 7.54
C THR A 646 -26.97 51.74 8.36
N LEU A 647 -26.04 52.63 7.98
CA LEU A 647 -24.93 53.09 8.82
C LEU A 647 -25.49 53.80 10.05
N VAL A 648 -24.98 53.48 11.23
CA VAL A 648 -24.89 54.44 12.33
C VAL A 648 -23.47 54.34 12.89
N GLU A 649 -22.68 55.39 12.65
CA GLU A 649 -21.38 55.62 13.27
C GLU A 649 -21.55 55.68 14.80
N VAL A 650 -20.51 55.22 15.50
CA VAL A 650 -20.35 55.29 16.96
C VAL A 650 -20.06 56.72 17.39
#